data_AF-A0A6A6TLZ4-F1
#
_entry.id   AF-A0A6A6TLZ4-F1
#
_cell.length_a   1.000
_cell.length_b   1.000
_cell.length_c   1.000
_cell.angle_alpha   90.00
_cell.angle_beta   90.00
_cell.angle_gamma   90.00
#
_symmetry.space_group_name_H-M   'P 1'
#
loop_
_entity.id
_entity.type
_entity.pdbx_description
1 polymer ?
#
loop_
_entity_poly.entity_id
_entity_poly.type
_entity_poly.pdbx_seq_one_letter_code
_entity_poly.pdbx_strand_id
1 'polypeptide(L)'
;MYQAGKLPSRDDFKVAIICAVGKEGDAVEKLFDKKWRSSELGTAPGDENTYTLGIIGVSLVVLVWLAEYGKTPAATAAVDLRSSFQNIRYALVVGICGGVPYSGGKDTNIVLGDVVISTELQEYDEGKQYPEGYRTTGKTKPHKRMGAFISKLSSSGDSRKELKEYSSQHLQRMLKRDLEYAVNAQYPGLDEDVLCSSARIHKHYPPAQCHACSEPEWVCESAKDMSCSDLNCIAFNDNAVVYRKQRKSLSMPMTPSVHFGIVGSGSTVMKSAEHRDLIANREHIIAFEMESAGVAKAESKWSVVVIKAVCDYADSHKKKNWQYYAAALAAAYTGAFLQIWEDEHGHGIPQRKSSSASIATNDSRVSNREFPVDMFPIDIPLDEQGGWGNNMPMRFPSRTASHPASFQSTSPLPSVSRHRTYSGSNRSGDASINYPWNRTEAQSPSPTWSPTTYQSISSSPSPFFVRPYHSQPQILSPPPQSPREVRYVPPSPMATIPTVTTSNLDSHDQNLNTSINDAVRLLLEACGDSNNLTSANVLLKNIEFDLNSRDSKGRSIAHLVIGTANVTSNKTRMTQRATALKLLCFYNVDVTITDASGWTPLHWCVKTANTMAAKYLLDYGVPVNTKDHVGRTPLYLLGTDGSPVVEMAHLLKQAGGNLGGKELPKLSGRPKEVQYTVRNLLRACP
;
A
#
# COMPACT_ATOMS: atom_id res chain seq x y z
N MET A 1 31.37 6.61 -0.79
CA MET A 1 30.56 7.24 0.28
C MET A 1 30.55 8.74 0.06
N TYR A 2 29.40 9.42 0.21
CA TYR A 2 29.42 10.88 0.47
C TYR A 2 30.16 11.08 1.80
N GLN A 3 31.09 12.03 1.87
CA GLN A 3 31.78 12.33 3.13
C GLN A 3 30.76 12.73 4.20
N ALA A 4 30.86 12.12 5.37
CA ALA A 4 29.99 12.42 6.51
C ALA A 4 30.13 13.92 6.86
N GLY A 5 29.06 14.68 6.67
CA GLY A 5 28.98 16.11 7.00
C GLY A 5 28.62 17.04 5.84
N LYS A 6 28.75 16.64 4.57
CA LYS A 6 28.41 17.52 3.43
C LYS A 6 27.01 17.28 2.87
N LEU A 7 26.22 18.35 2.78
CA LEU A 7 24.91 18.37 2.14
C LEU A 7 25.06 18.27 0.60
N PRO A 8 24.25 17.48 -0.12
CA PRO A 8 24.24 17.46 -1.58
C PRO A 8 23.67 18.77 -2.16
N SER A 9 24.02 19.08 -3.41
CA SER A 9 23.31 20.08 -4.22
C SER A 9 22.00 19.50 -4.73
N ARG A 10 21.02 20.36 -5.04
CA ARG A 10 19.78 19.96 -5.75
C ARG A 10 20.09 19.30 -7.11
N ASP A 11 21.20 19.70 -7.73
CA ASP A 11 21.68 19.15 -9.01
C ASP A 11 22.33 17.76 -8.89
N ASP A 12 22.61 17.27 -7.67
CA ASP A 12 23.16 15.92 -7.47
C ASP A 12 22.05 14.85 -7.55
N PHE A 13 20.77 15.24 -7.38
CA PHE A 13 19.62 14.35 -7.43
C PHE A 13 19.23 13.99 -8.87
N LYS A 14 19.03 12.70 -9.13
CA LYS A 14 18.67 12.16 -10.45
C LYS A 14 17.37 11.35 -10.45
N VAL A 15 16.92 10.94 -9.27
CA VAL A 15 15.73 10.13 -9.05
C VAL A 15 14.72 10.96 -8.26
N ALA A 16 13.52 11.08 -8.80
CA ALA A 16 12.35 11.51 -8.07
C ALA A 16 11.43 10.31 -7.82
N ILE A 17 10.86 10.22 -6.61
CA ILE A 17 9.73 9.35 -6.30
C ILE A 17 8.52 10.23 -6.05
N ILE A 18 7.39 9.93 -6.68
CA ILE A 18 6.14 10.68 -6.53
C ILE A 18 5.08 9.73 -5.97
N CYS A 19 4.51 10.11 -4.82
CA CYS A 19 3.47 9.36 -4.12
C CYS A 19 2.18 10.21 -4.04
N ALA A 20 1.04 9.59 -4.33
CA ALA A 20 -0.25 10.27 -4.49
C ALA A 20 -1.01 10.47 -3.18
N VAL A 21 -0.83 9.56 -2.22
CA VAL A 21 -1.50 9.60 -0.92
C VAL A 21 -0.55 9.28 0.23
N GLY A 22 -0.82 9.85 1.42
CA GLY A 22 0.11 9.84 2.57
C GLY A 22 0.67 8.46 2.93
N LYS A 23 -0.13 7.38 2.90
CA LYS A 23 0.34 6.01 3.17
C LYS A 23 1.35 5.45 2.17
N GLU A 24 1.38 5.96 0.93
CA GLU A 24 2.40 5.62 -0.07
C GLU A 24 3.70 6.38 0.20
N GLY A 25 3.59 7.69 0.49
CA GLY A 25 4.72 8.53 0.86
C GLY A 25 5.39 8.05 2.14
N ASP A 26 4.60 7.69 3.16
CA ASP A 26 5.05 7.13 4.44
C ASP A 26 5.77 5.79 4.25
N ALA A 27 5.27 4.92 3.36
CA ALA A 27 5.95 3.68 2.96
C ALA A 27 7.33 3.95 2.34
N VAL A 28 7.39 4.84 1.34
CA VAL A 28 8.65 5.22 0.69
C VAL A 28 9.58 5.92 1.67
N GLU A 29 9.06 6.69 2.62
CA GLU A 29 9.87 7.37 3.62
C GLU A 29 10.67 6.38 4.51
N LYS A 30 10.14 5.18 4.77
CA LYS A 30 10.87 4.15 5.56
C LYS A 30 12.01 3.47 4.78
N LEU A 31 12.09 3.63 3.45
CA LEU A 31 13.21 3.13 2.64
C LEU A 31 14.50 3.93 2.87
N PHE A 32 14.38 5.22 3.22
CA PHE A 32 15.54 6.11 3.29
C PHE A 32 16.51 5.66 4.39
N ASP A 33 17.76 5.47 4.02
CA ASP A 33 18.86 5.18 4.94
C ASP A 33 19.43 6.48 5.55
N LYS A 34 19.25 7.61 4.86
CA LYS A 34 19.49 8.96 5.38
C LYS A 34 18.48 9.94 4.80
N LYS A 35 18.02 10.90 5.61
CA LYS A 35 17.09 11.97 5.22
C LYS A 35 17.66 13.36 5.52
N TRP A 36 17.18 14.35 4.78
CA TRP A 36 17.37 15.79 4.94
C TRP A 36 16.02 16.49 4.75
N ARG A 37 15.79 17.61 5.44
CA ARG A 37 14.59 18.43 5.25
C ARG A 37 14.71 19.28 3.98
N SER A 38 13.60 19.53 3.30
CA SER A 38 13.53 20.46 2.16
C SER A 38 14.12 21.84 2.50
N SER A 39 13.90 22.32 3.73
CA SER A 39 14.43 23.59 4.25
C SER A 39 15.97 23.67 4.28
N GLU A 40 16.69 22.56 4.21
CA GLU A 40 18.16 22.54 4.21
C GLU A 40 18.75 22.86 2.82
N LEU A 41 18.04 22.53 1.74
CA LEU A 41 18.45 22.79 0.36
C LEU A 41 17.66 23.94 -0.31
N GLY A 42 16.47 24.25 0.21
CA GLY A 42 15.54 25.21 -0.38
C GLY A 42 14.90 24.72 -1.69
N THR A 43 13.91 25.47 -2.16
CA THR A 43 13.19 25.24 -3.42
C THR A 43 13.38 26.43 -4.37
N ALA A 44 13.01 26.27 -5.65
CA ALA A 44 12.95 27.38 -6.58
C ALA A 44 11.79 28.33 -6.20
N PRO A 45 11.88 29.64 -6.50
CA PRO A 45 10.77 30.55 -6.27
C PRO A 45 9.49 30.08 -6.99
N GLY A 46 8.41 29.92 -6.23
CA GLY A 46 7.11 29.44 -6.74
C GLY A 46 6.89 27.92 -6.66
N ASP A 47 7.88 27.12 -6.23
CA ASP A 47 7.68 25.69 -5.96
C ASP A 47 7.05 25.49 -4.57
N GLU A 48 5.79 25.08 -4.56
CA GLU A 48 4.98 24.85 -3.36
C GLU A 48 4.98 23.37 -2.88
N ASN A 49 5.76 22.48 -3.52
CA ASN A 49 5.80 21.08 -3.13
C ASN A 49 6.41 20.85 -1.74
N THR A 50 5.93 19.79 -1.08
CA THR A 50 6.59 19.22 0.09
C THR A 50 7.50 18.06 -0.32
N TYR A 51 8.77 18.11 0.07
CA TYR A 51 9.78 17.10 -0.26
C TYR A 51 10.40 16.45 0.98
N THR A 52 10.64 15.14 0.87
CA THR A 52 11.64 14.44 1.69
C THR A 52 12.86 14.16 0.81
N LEU A 53 14.05 14.61 1.22
CA LEU A 53 15.29 14.45 0.47
C LEU A 53 16.15 13.40 1.16
N GLY A 54 16.89 12.56 0.43
CA GLY A 54 17.69 11.54 1.10
C GLY A 54 18.45 10.57 0.21
N ILE A 55 18.94 9.51 0.85
CA ILE A 55 19.61 8.37 0.22
C ILE A 55 18.76 7.11 0.41
N ILE A 56 18.53 6.36 -0.66
CA ILE A 56 18.03 4.98 -0.64
C ILE A 56 19.12 4.10 -1.25
N GLY A 57 19.75 3.24 -0.44
CA GLY A 57 20.94 2.48 -0.86
C GLY A 57 22.11 3.41 -1.23
N VAL A 58 22.37 3.59 -2.52
CA VAL A 58 23.37 4.54 -3.05
C VAL A 58 22.76 5.69 -3.89
N SER A 59 21.44 5.64 -4.14
CA SER A 59 20.74 6.66 -4.93
C SER A 59 20.41 7.90 -4.10
N LEU A 60 20.71 9.10 -4.63
CA LEU A 60 20.15 10.37 -4.13
C LEU A 60 18.73 10.54 -4.69
N VAL A 61 17.75 10.59 -3.79
CA VAL A 61 16.32 10.55 -4.11
C VAL A 61 15.59 11.76 -3.52
N VAL A 62 14.71 12.35 -4.33
CA VAL A 62 13.69 13.31 -3.91
C VAL A 62 12.35 12.58 -3.84
N LEU A 63 11.75 12.44 -2.66
CA LEU A 63 10.35 12.03 -2.52
C LEU A 63 9.46 13.28 -2.53
N VAL A 64 8.48 13.31 -3.44
CA VAL A 64 7.44 14.35 -3.53
C VAL A 64 6.16 13.84 -2.89
N TRP A 65 5.61 14.64 -1.98
CA TRP A 65 4.32 14.41 -1.35
C TRP A 65 3.23 15.22 -2.07
N LEU A 66 2.29 14.56 -2.74
CA LEU A 66 1.14 15.26 -3.33
C LEU A 66 0.10 15.61 -2.26
N ALA A 67 -0.46 16.82 -2.35
CA ALA A 67 -1.58 17.24 -1.50
C ALA A 67 -2.91 16.57 -1.90
N GLU A 68 -3.10 16.33 -3.19
CA GLU A 68 -4.25 15.64 -3.79
C GLU A 68 -3.76 14.62 -4.83
N TYR A 69 -4.51 13.54 -5.02
CA TYR A 69 -4.21 12.51 -6.02
C TYR A 69 -4.77 12.88 -7.41
N GLY A 70 -4.33 12.19 -8.47
CA GLY A 70 -4.77 12.43 -9.83
C GLY A 70 -3.79 13.19 -10.75
N LYS A 71 -4.10 13.21 -12.05
CA LYS A 71 -3.18 13.66 -13.11
C LYS A 71 -2.79 15.13 -12.98
N THR A 72 -3.72 16.02 -12.65
CA THR A 72 -3.43 17.47 -12.58
C THR A 72 -2.53 17.84 -11.39
N PRO A 73 -2.82 17.44 -10.14
CA PRO A 73 -1.88 17.63 -9.02
C PRO A 73 -0.49 17.04 -9.29
N ALA A 74 -0.42 15.82 -9.84
CA ALA A 74 0.84 15.16 -10.17
C ALA A 74 1.64 15.89 -11.27
N ALA A 75 0.95 16.48 -12.26
CA ALA A 75 1.58 17.28 -13.32
C ALA A 75 2.13 18.61 -12.79
N THR A 76 1.37 19.34 -11.96
CA THR A 76 1.84 20.58 -11.32
C THR A 76 3.06 20.32 -10.45
N ALA A 77 2.97 19.32 -9.55
CA ALA A 77 4.08 18.93 -8.70
C ALA A 77 5.34 18.54 -9.50
N ALA A 78 5.18 17.86 -10.65
CA ALA A 78 6.29 17.54 -11.54
C ALA A 78 6.91 18.78 -12.22
N VAL A 79 6.12 19.79 -12.60
CA VAL A 79 6.62 21.07 -13.16
C VAL A 79 7.45 21.85 -12.14
N ASP A 80 7.01 21.86 -10.88
CA ASP A 80 7.68 22.58 -9.80
C ASP A 80 8.96 21.84 -9.34
N LEU A 81 8.88 20.51 -9.21
CA LEU A 81 10.02 19.61 -8.98
C LEU A 81 11.13 19.82 -10.03
N ARG A 82 10.79 19.92 -11.32
CA ARG A 82 11.76 20.21 -12.38
C ARG A 82 12.47 21.55 -12.17
N SER A 83 11.73 22.55 -11.68
CA SER A 83 12.27 23.91 -11.47
C SER A 83 13.27 23.94 -10.31
N SER A 84 13.01 23.15 -9.26
CA SER A 84 13.92 23.00 -8.10
C SER A 84 15.09 22.03 -8.33
N PHE A 85 14.87 20.92 -9.03
CA PHE A 85 15.83 19.81 -9.20
C PHE A 85 16.04 19.53 -10.68
N GLN A 86 16.93 20.31 -11.31
CA GLN A 86 17.06 20.37 -12.77
C GLN A 86 17.66 19.11 -13.41
N ASN A 87 18.33 18.27 -12.61
CA ASN A 87 19.03 17.06 -13.06
C ASN A 87 18.26 15.74 -12.83
N ILE A 88 16.97 15.79 -12.44
CA ILE A 88 16.11 14.60 -12.42
C ILE A 88 16.05 13.96 -13.82
N ARG A 89 16.26 12.64 -13.87
CA ARG A 89 16.22 11.81 -15.09
C ARG A 89 15.19 10.70 -15.02
N TYR A 90 14.91 10.22 -13.81
CA TYR A 90 13.99 9.11 -13.56
C TYR A 90 12.93 9.59 -12.58
N ALA A 91 11.66 9.50 -12.99
CA ALA A 91 10.52 9.81 -12.13
C ALA A 91 9.77 8.50 -11.87
N LEU A 92 9.86 8.01 -10.64
CA LEU A 92 9.21 6.77 -10.21
C LEU A 92 7.87 7.13 -9.56
N VAL A 93 6.77 6.73 -10.16
CA VAL A 93 5.43 6.93 -9.59
C VAL A 93 5.10 5.68 -8.77
N VAL A 94 5.11 5.82 -7.45
CA VAL A 94 5.13 4.70 -6.50
C VAL A 94 3.88 4.71 -5.65
N GLY A 95 3.28 3.54 -5.39
CA GLY A 95 2.11 3.46 -4.53
C GLY A 95 1.18 2.28 -4.77
N ILE A 96 -0.13 2.53 -4.73
CA ILE A 96 -1.17 1.51 -4.92
C ILE A 96 -1.96 1.70 -6.22
N CYS A 97 -2.52 0.61 -6.73
CA CYS A 97 -3.30 0.56 -7.97
C CYS A 97 -4.47 -0.43 -7.88
N GLY A 98 -5.42 -0.29 -8.80
CA GLY A 98 -6.43 -1.32 -9.08
C GLY A 98 -5.91 -2.30 -10.14
N GLY A 99 -5.80 -3.59 -9.80
CA GLY A 99 -5.29 -4.61 -10.71
C GLY A 99 -6.36 -5.14 -11.67
N VAL A 100 -5.97 -5.52 -12.89
CA VAL A 100 -6.82 -6.24 -13.84
C VAL A 100 -6.66 -7.74 -13.59
N PRO A 101 -7.67 -8.47 -13.09
CA PRO A 101 -7.48 -9.87 -12.69
C PRO A 101 -7.07 -10.79 -13.83
N TYR A 102 -7.59 -10.55 -15.03
CA TYR A 102 -7.33 -11.31 -16.25
C TYR A 102 -7.09 -10.31 -17.39
N SER A 103 -5.89 -10.28 -17.98
CA SER A 103 -5.57 -9.37 -19.09
C SER A 103 -5.29 -10.14 -20.38
N GLY A 104 -6.07 -9.86 -21.43
CA GLY A 104 -5.68 -10.09 -22.82
C GLY A 104 -5.31 -11.52 -23.23
N GLY A 105 -5.98 -12.55 -22.71
CA GLY A 105 -5.83 -13.93 -23.17
C GLY A 105 -4.50 -14.62 -22.81
N LYS A 106 -3.68 -14.01 -21.96
CA LYS A 106 -2.52 -14.66 -21.32
C LYS A 106 -2.90 -15.08 -19.90
N ASP A 107 -2.24 -16.11 -19.37
CA ASP A 107 -2.39 -16.60 -17.98
C ASP A 107 -1.86 -15.61 -16.90
N THR A 108 -1.86 -14.31 -17.17
CA THR A 108 -1.62 -13.26 -16.17
C THR A 108 -2.83 -13.13 -15.26
N ASN A 109 -2.84 -13.94 -14.20
CA ASN A 109 -3.79 -13.88 -13.09
C ASN A 109 -3.24 -12.94 -12.01
N ILE A 110 -3.74 -11.70 -11.98
CA ILE A 110 -3.33 -10.69 -11.00
C ILE A 110 -4.22 -10.78 -9.77
N VAL A 111 -3.58 -10.62 -8.61
CA VAL A 111 -4.11 -10.94 -7.28
C VAL A 111 -3.74 -9.84 -6.29
N LEU A 112 -4.46 -9.69 -5.17
CA LEU A 112 -4.15 -8.62 -4.21
C LEU A 112 -2.75 -8.84 -3.62
N GLY A 113 -2.03 -7.73 -3.42
CA GLY A 113 -0.64 -7.71 -2.99
C GLY A 113 0.40 -7.95 -4.08
N ASP A 114 0.03 -8.35 -5.31
CA ASP A 114 1.00 -8.41 -6.39
C ASP A 114 1.48 -7.01 -6.81
N VAL A 115 2.69 -6.94 -7.36
CA VAL A 115 3.34 -5.68 -7.76
C VAL A 115 3.37 -5.57 -9.29
N VAL A 116 3.14 -4.36 -9.78
CA VAL A 116 3.10 -4.02 -11.21
C VAL A 116 4.18 -2.97 -11.51
N ILE A 117 5.03 -3.28 -12.49
CA ILE A 117 6.04 -2.37 -13.03
C ILE A 117 5.67 -2.04 -14.48
N SER A 118 5.55 -0.76 -14.81
CA SER A 118 5.13 -0.34 -16.15
C SER A 118 6.20 -0.63 -17.21
N THR A 119 5.83 -1.33 -18.27
CA THR A 119 6.60 -1.34 -19.54
C THR A 119 6.23 -0.15 -20.42
N GLU A 120 4.96 0.26 -20.38
CA GLU A 120 4.39 1.40 -21.10
C GLU A 120 3.28 2.03 -20.26
N LEU A 121 2.98 3.31 -20.51
CA LEU A 121 1.85 4.03 -19.92
C LEU A 121 0.81 4.30 -21.01
N GLN A 122 -0.44 3.96 -20.74
CA GLN A 122 -1.59 4.35 -21.55
C GLN A 122 -2.46 5.31 -20.77
N GLU A 123 -2.59 6.54 -21.26
CA GLU A 123 -3.66 7.42 -20.81
C GLU A 123 -4.97 6.97 -21.48
N TYR A 124 -5.87 6.36 -20.71
CA TYR A 124 -7.03 5.66 -21.30
C TYR A 124 -8.26 6.56 -21.48
N ASP A 125 -8.26 7.70 -20.80
CA ASP A 125 -9.32 8.73 -20.76
C ASP A 125 -8.94 10.01 -21.52
N GLU A 126 -7.79 10.04 -22.19
CA GLU A 126 -7.48 11.05 -23.22
C GLU A 126 -7.40 10.43 -24.62
N GLY A 127 -8.00 11.10 -25.60
CA GLY A 127 -8.30 10.48 -26.87
C GLY A 127 -9.15 11.35 -27.79
N LYS A 128 -9.63 10.73 -28.87
CA LYS A 128 -10.46 11.33 -29.92
C LYS A 128 -11.76 10.55 -30.03
N GLN A 129 -12.87 11.26 -30.00
CA GLN A 129 -14.20 10.70 -30.25
C GLN A 129 -14.48 10.72 -31.75
N TYR A 130 -14.80 9.57 -32.32
CA TYR A 130 -15.27 9.40 -33.69
C TYR A 130 -16.72 8.86 -33.70
N PRO A 131 -17.43 8.93 -34.84
CA PRO A 131 -18.77 8.33 -34.96
C PRO A 131 -18.78 6.82 -34.68
N GLU A 132 -17.72 6.09 -35.03
CA GLU A 132 -17.60 4.65 -34.74
C GLU A 132 -17.08 4.34 -33.33
N GLY A 133 -16.66 5.33 -32.56
CA GLY A 133 -16.24 5.15 -31.17
C GLY A 133 -15.05 6.01 -30.71
N TYR A 134 -14.69 5.82 -29.46
CA TYR A 134 -13.57 6.51 -28.81
C TYR A 134 -12.24 5.80 -29.08
N ARG A 135 -11.19 6.55 -29.41
CA ARG A 135 -9.81 6.04 -29.58
C ARG A 135 -8.84 6.82 -28.69
N THR A 136 -7.97 6.14 -27.96
CA THR A 136 -6.94 6.71 -27.10
C THR A 136 -5.85 7.47 -27.86
N THR A 137 -5.14 8.36 -27.17
CA THR A 137 -3.84 8.88 -27.62
C THR A 137 -2.73 7.83 -27.46
N GLY A 138 -1.58 8.05 -28.09
CA GLY A 138 -0.48 7.07 -28.14
C GLY A 138 0.15 6.78 -26.77
N LYS A 139 0.83 5.61 -26.67
CA LYS A 139 1.47 5.13 -25.44
C LYS A 139 2.80 5.82 -25.17
N THR A 140 3.05 6.18 -23.91
CA THR A 140 4.34 6.68 -23.46
C THR A 140 5.23 5.52 -23.00
N LYS A 141 6.49 5.49 -23.43
CA LYS A 141 7.46 4.46 -23.07
C LYS A 141 8.62 5.06 -22.25
N PRO A 142 9.20 4.30 -21.30
CA PRO A 142 10.47 4.67 -20.68
C PRO A 142 11.57 4.89 -21.72
N HIS A 143 12.54 5.75 -21.41
CA HIS A 143 13.65 6.04 -22.34
C HIS A 143 14.49 4.78 -22.61
N LYS A 144 15.13 4.69 -23.79
CA LYS A 144 15.80 3.48 -24.31
C LYS A 144 16.59 2.66 -23.28
N ARG A 145 17.41 3.29 -22.43
CA ARG A 145 18.21 2.60 -21.39
C ARG A 145 17.34 2.00 -20.28
N MET A 146 16.35 2.76 -19.80
CA MET A 146 15.39 2.29 -18.79
C MET A 146 14.44 1.22 -19.35
N GLY A 147 13.98 1.37 -20.60
CA GLY A 147 13.20 0.35 -21.29
C GLY A 147 13.95 -0.97 -21.48
N ALA A 148 15.25 -0.91 -21.81
CA ALA A 148 16.10 -2.09 -21.90
C ALA A 148 16.29 -2.78 -20.52
N PHE A 149 16.51 -2.00 -19.45
CA PHE A 149 16.58 -2.51 -18.08
C PHE A 149 15.28 -3.20 -17.64
N ILE A 150 14.13 -2.55 -17.84
CA ILE A 150 12.81 -3.13 -17.53
C ILE A 150 12.58 -4.41 -18.35
N SER A 151 13.02 -4.46 -19.61
CA SER A 151 12.95 -5.67 -20.46
C SER A 151 13.84 -6.81 -19.93
N LYS A 152 15.02 -6.49 -19.39
CA LYS A 152 15.89 -7.46 -18.71
C LYS A 152 15.23 -7.97 -17.43
N LEU A 153 14.76 -7.08 -16.55
CA LEU A 153 14.01 -7.42 -15.34
C LEU A 153 12.77 -8.28 -15.62
N SER A 154 12.06 -8.03 -16.72
CA SER A 154 10.86 -8.79 -17.05
C SER A 154 11.16 -10.21 -17.54
N SER A 155 12.28 -10.41 -18.24
CA SER A 155 12.57 -11.61 -19.04
C SER A 155 13.65 -12.53 -18.46
N SER A 156 14.56 -11.99 -17.64
CA SER A 156 15.63 -12.76 -16.99
C SER A 156 15.12 -13.44 -15.72
N GLY A 157 15.22 -14.77 -15.65
CA GLY A 157 14.84 -15.54 -14.45
C GLY A 157 15.63 -15.11 -13.21
N ASP A 158 16.93 -14.89 -13.36
CA ASP A 158 17.82 -14.46 -12.27
C ASP A 158 17.49 -13.05 -11.79
N SER A 159 17.27 -12.10 -12.72
CA SER A 159 16.93 -10.72 -12.35
C SER A 159 15.55 -10.61 -11.70
N ARG A 160 14.59 -11.47 -12.07
CA ARG A 160 13.29 -11.59 -11.37
C ARG A 160 13.44 -12.15 -9.97
N LYS A 161 14.37 -13.09 -9.76
CA LYS A 161 14.68 -13.68 -8.45
C LYS A 161 15.37 -12.65 -7.55
N GLU A 162 16.39 -11.97 -8.06
CA GLU A 162 17.13 -10.90 -7.39
C GLU A 162 16.19 -9.75 -6.96
N LEU A 163 15.30 -9.29 -7.86
CA LEU A 163 14.29 -8.27 -7.55
C LEU A 163 13.38 -8.70 -6.39
N LYS A 164 12.96 -9.97 -6.36
CA LYS A 164 12.18 -10.54 -5.25
C LYS A 164 12.99 -10.59 -3.96
N GLU A 165 14.20 -11.12 -3.99
CA GLU A 165 15.08 -11.25 -2.82
C GLU A 165 15.40 -9.89 -2.19
N TYR A 166 15.82 -8.91 -2.99
CA TYR A 166 16.06 -7.55 -2.52
C TYR A 166 14.76 -6.90 -2.01
N SER A 167 13.62 -7.06 -2.69
CA SER A 167 12.35 -6.50 -2.20
C SER A 167 11.96 -7.07 -0.84
N SER A 168 12.19 -8.36 -0.59
CA SER A 168 11.96 -8.98 0.73
C SER A 168 12.88 -8.39 1.79
N GLN A 169 14.15 -8.12 1.47
CA GLN A 169 15.09 -7.46 2.40
C GLN A 169 14.72 -6.00 2.70
N HIS A 170 14.33 -5.22 1.68
CA HIS A 170 13.84 -3.84 1.88
C HIS A 170 12.58 -3.82 2.75
N LEU A 171 11.59 -4.67 2.44
CA LEU A 171 10.36 -4.81 3.23
C LEU A 171 10.65 -5.15 4.71
N GLN A 172 11.45 -6.19 4.96
CA GLN A 172 11.82 -6.59 6.32
C GLN A 172 12.55 -5.47 7.08
N ARG A 173 13.44 -4.72 6.42
CA ARG A 173 14.13 -3.57 7.05
C ARG A 173 13.17 -2.43 7.39
N MET A 174 12.24 -2.08 6.49
CA MET A 174 11.23 -1.05 6.72
C MET A 174 10.36 -1.40 7.94
N LEU A 175 9.78 -2.60 7.95
CA LEU A 175 8.83 -3.05 8.99
C LEU A 175 9.49 -3.27 10.37
N LYS A 176 10.79 -3.57 10.41
CA LYS A 176 11.57 -3.62 11.66
C LYS A 176 11.95 -2.23 12.19
N ARG A 177 12.20 -1.26 11.29
CA ARG A 177 12.52 0.12 11.66
C ARG A 177 11.30 0.83 12.24
N ASP A 178 10.20 0.89 11.49
CA ASP A 178 8.96 1.58 11.87
C ASP A 178 7.84 0.60 12.15
N LEU A 179 7.40 0.62 13.40
CA LEU A 179 6.55 -0.40 13.97
C LEU A 179 5.05 -0.03 13.97
N GLU A 180 4.75 1.26 14.05
CA GLU A 180 3.40 1.79 13.89
C GLU A 180 2.95 1.56 12.44
N TYR A 181 3.85 1.84 11.48
CA TYR A 181 3.63 1.50 10.08
C TYR A 181 3.43 -0.01 9.89
N ALA A 182 4.23 -0.84 10.57
CA ALA A 182 4.16 -2.28 10.46
C ALA A 182 2.87 -2.92 11.01
N VAL A 183 2.21 -2.32 12.03
CA VAL A 183 0.85 -2.73 12.45
C VAL A 183 -0.12 -2.62 11.28
N ASN A 184 -0.09 -1.50 10.58
CA ASN A 184 -1.02 -1.18 9.50
C ASN A 184 -0.69 -1.96 8.21
N ALA A 185 0.59 -2.21 7.94
CA ALA A 185 1.09 -2.93 6.77
C ALA A 185 1.14 -4.46 6.94
N GLN A 186 0.38 -5.04 7.88
CA GLN A 186 0.24 -6.50 7.98
C GLN A 186 -0.38 -7.10 6.72
N TYR A 187 0.11 -8.27 6.30
CA TYR A 187 -0.55 -9.07 5.26
C TYR A 187 -1.99 -9.40 5.69
N PRO A 188 -3.02 -9.08 4.87
CA PRO A 188 -4.41 -9.35 5.24
C PRO A 188 -4.77 -10.85 5.29
N GLY A 189 -4.04 -11.70 4.55
CA GLY A 189 -4.29 -13.14 4.46
C GLY A 189 -4.91 -13.56 3.12
N LEU A 190 -4.87 -14.86 2.82
CA LEU A 190 -5.32 -15.36 1.52
C LEU A 190 -6.84 -15.27 1.31
N ASP A 191 -7.62 -15.49 2.36
CA ASP A 191 -9.09 -15.41 2.25
C ASP A 191 -9.60 -13.97 2.06
N GLU A 192 -8.77 -12.95 2.29
CA GLU A 192 -9.10 -11.55 1.99
C GLU A 192 -8.97 -11.21 0.50
N ASP A 193 -8.30 -12.06 -0.28
CA ASP A 193 -8.08 -11.95 -1.73
C ASP A 193 -9.32 -12.36 -2.55
N VAL A 194 -10.45 -11.73 -2.23
CA VAL A 194 -11.77 -12.00 -2.84
C VAL A 194 -11.96 -11.13 -4.09
N LEU A 195 -12.08 -11.80 -5.24
CA LEU A 195 -12.52 -11.21 -6.50
C LEU A 195 -14.01 -11.48 -6.70
N CYS A 196 -14.81 -10.43 -6.84
CA CYS A 196 -16.21 -10.55 -7.23
C CYS A 196 -16.34 -10.72 -8.76
N SER A 197 -17.42 -11.34 -9.21
CA SER A 197 -17.78 -11.39 -10.64
C SER A 197 -17.92 -9.97 -11.21
N SER A 198 -17.57 -9.76 -12.48
CA SER A 198 -17.65 -8.43 -13.11
C SER A 198 -19.08 -7.89 -13.19
N ALA A 199 -20.07 -8.78 -13.31
CA ALA A 199 -21.49 -8.46 -13.25
C ALA A 199 -22.02 -8.23 -11.81
N ARG A 200 -21.18 -8.37 -10.78
CA ARG A 200 -21.58 -8.09 -9.39
C ARG A 200 -21.48 -6.59 -9.15
N ILE A 201 -22.59 -5.94 -8.85
CA ILE A 201 -22.62 -4.53 -8.48
C ILE A 201 -22.55 -4.41 -6.96
N HIS A 202 -21.73 -3.49 -6.45
CA HIS A 202 -21.62 -3.20 -5.02
C HIS A 202 -22.84 -2.38 -4.56
N LYS A 203 -23.86 -3.08 -4.05
CA LYS A 203 -25.14 -2.51 -3.58
C LYS A 203 -25.77 -3.43 -2.51
N HIS A 204 -26.87 -3.01 -1.90
CA HIS A 204 -27.57 -3.82 -0.88
C HIS A 204 -28.01 -5.20 -1.41
N TYR A 205 -27.71 -6.27 -0.66
CA TYR A 205 -28.22 -7.62 -0.92
C TYR A 205 -28.91 -8.24 0.32
N PRO A 206 -30.13 -8.82 0.17
CA PRO A 206 -30.96 -8.85 -1.04
C PRO A 206 -31.41 -7.45 -1.53
N PRO A 207 -31.49 -7.21 -2.86
CA PRO A 207 -31.81 -5.88 -3.41
C PRO A 207 -33.17 -5.33 -2.96
N ALA A 208 -34.13 -6.21 -2.68
CA ALA A 208 -35.46 -5.86 -2.20
C ALA A 208 -35.49 -5.09 -0.85
N GLN A 209 -34.37 -5.05 -0.11
CA GLN A 209 -34.25 -4.27 1.13
C GLN A 209 -34.08 -2.77 0.89
N CYS A 210 -33.92 -2.31 -0.36
CA CYS A 210 -33.76 -0.90 -0.68
C CYS A 210 -34.37 -0.59 -2.06
N HIS A 211 -35.38 0.30 -2.09
CA HIS A 211 -36.08 0.71 -3.31
C HIS A 211 -35.16 1.24 -4.43
N ALA A 212 -34.02 1.84 -4.08
CA ALA A 212 -33.06 2.29 -5.07
C ALA A 212 -32.08 1.19 -5.53
N CYS A 213 -31.74 0.22 -4.69
CA CYS A 213 -30.88 -0.90 -5.08
C CYS A 213 -31.63 -2.06 -5.73
N SER A 214 -32.97 -2.11 -5.65
CA SER A 214 -33.80 -3.13 -6.30
C SER A 214 -33.71 -3.08 -7.81
N GLU A 215 -33.53 -1.89 -8.40
CA GLU A 215 -33.24 -1.73 -9.82
C GLU A 215 -31.86 -2.34 -10.17
N PRO A 216 -31.71 -3.09 -11.27
CA PRO A 216 -30.49 -3.86 -11.56
C PRO A 216 -29.19 -3.03 -11.53
N GLU A 217 -29.17 -1.90 -12.22
CA GLU A 217 -27.97 -1.06 -12.42
C GLU A 217 -27.81 0.03 -11.35
N TRP A 218 -28.85 0.31 -10.55
CA TRP A 218 -28.86 1.46 -9.66
C TRP A 218 -28.29 1.12 -8.27
N VAL A 219 -27.59 2.10 -7.69
CA VAL A 219 -26.91 2.01 -6.39
C VAL A 219 -27.25 3.29 -5.61
N CYS A 220 -27.88 3.12 -4.45
CA CYS A 220 -28.21 4.25 -3.58
C CYS A 220 -26.94 4.87 -2.95
N GLU A 221 -27.03 6.13 -2.53
CA GLU A 221 -25.85 6.87 -2.04
C GLU A 221 -25.18 6.17 -0.86
N SER A 222 -25.95 5.68 0.12
CA SER A 222 -25.42 4.98 1.29
C SER A 222 -24.60 3.74 0.93
N ALA A 223 -25.00 2.98 -0.09
CA ALA A 223 -24.32 1.76 -0.46
C ALA A 223 -22.94 2.00 -1.13
N LYS A 224 -22.70 3.19 -1.70
CA LYS A 224 -21.42 3.52 -2.36
C LYS A 224 -20.23 3.55 -1.40
N ASP A 225 -20.46 3.86 -0.12
CA ASP A 225 -19.43 4.01 0.90
C ASP A 225 -19.40 2.87 1.93
N MET A 226 -20.45 2.04 2.00
CA MET A 226 -20.54 0.84 2.84
C MET A 226 -19.55 -0.26 2.40
N SER A 227 -19.18 -1.16 3.31
CA SER A 227 -18.29 -2.27 2.98
C SER A 227 -19.03 -3.40 2.25
N CYS A 228 -18.29 -4.26 1.55
CA CYS A 228 -18.85 -5.46 0.92
C CYS A 228 -19.52 -6.41 1.93
N SER A 229 -19.11 -6.35 3.20
CA SER A 229 -19.66 -7.12 4.31
C SER A 229 -21.03 -6.57 4.72
N ASP A 230 -21.14 -5.27 4.94
CA ASP A 230 -22.39 -4.60 5.35
C ASP A 230 -23.49 -4.73 4.29
N LEU A 231 -23.09 -4.82 3.02
CA LEU A 231 -23.98 -4.98 1.87
C LEU A 231 -24.28 -6.44 1.51
N ASN A 232 -23.66 -7.43 2.15
CA ASN A 232 -23.71 -8.84 1.76
C ASN A 232 -23.31 -9.10 0.29
N CYS A 233 -22.36 -8.35 -0.26
CA CYS A 233 -21.91 -8.48 -1.64
C CYS A 233 -21.40 -9.90 -1.97
N ILE A 234 -20.90 -10.65 -0.98
CA ILE A 234 -20.38 -12.02 -1.13
C ILE A 234 -21.40 -13.07 -0.66
N ALA A 235 -21.86 -12.98 0.59
CA ALA A 235 -22.59 -14.05 1.28
C ALA A 235 -24.00 -14.35 0.74
N PHE A 236 -24.55 -13.51 -0.15
CA PHE A 236 -25.91 -13.67 -0.66
C PHE A 236 -26.05 -14.70 -1.80
N ASN A 237 -24.98 -15.01 -2.55
CA ASN A 237 -25.05 -15.92 -3.69
C ASN A 237 -23.67 -16.55 -3.97
N ASP A 238 -23.60 -17.87 -4.04
CA ASP A 238 -22.37 -18.64 -4.29
C ASP A 238 -21.65 -18.25 -5.59
N ASN A 239 -22.38 -17.76 -6.59
CA ASN A 239 -21.83 -17.30 -7.88
C ASN A 239 -21.30 -15.84 -7.84
N ALA A 240 -21.35 -15.14 -6.70
CA ALA A 240 -20.86 -13.77 -6.58
C ALA A 240 -19.33 -13.66 -6.64
N VAL A 241 -18.61 -14.71 -6.24
CA VAL A 241 -17.14 -14.74 -6.13
C VAL A 241 -16.52 -15.59 -7.24
N VAL A 242 -15.47 -15.06 -7.88
CA VAL A 242 -14.72 -15.78 -8.91
C VAL A 242 -13.64 -16.63 -8.25
N TYR A 243 -13.84 -17.95 -8.26
CA TYR A 243 -12.86 -18.88 -7.69
C TYR A 243 -11.59 -18.99 -8.55
N ARG A 244 -10.44 -18.61 -8.00
CA ARG A 244 -9.14 -18.64 -8.68
C ARG A 244 -8.28 -19.82 -8.22
N LYS A 245 -7.94 -20.72 -9.14
CA LYS A 245 -7.27 -22.01 -8.85
C LYS A 245 -5.80 -21.90 -8.38
N GLN A 246 -5.11 -20.80 -8.67
CA GLN A 246 -3.64 -20.81 -8.82
C GLN A 246 -2.78 -20.62 -7.55
N ARG A 247 -3.34 -20.28 -6.38
CA ARG A 247 -2.52 -20.07 -5.15
C ARG A 247 -2.45 -21.28 -4.19
N LYS A 248 -2.95 -22.45 -4.60
CA LYS A 248 -3.01 -23.69 -3.79
C LYS A 248 -1.72 -24.50 -3.66
N SER A 249 -0.59 -24.05 -4.22
CA SER A 249 0.54 -24.95 -4.55
C SER A 249 1.96 -24.42 -4.28
N LEU A 250 2.13 -23.28 -3.60
CA LEU A 250 3.45 -22.67 -3.40
C LEU A 250 3.83 -22.52 -1.93
N SER A 251 5.12 -22.67 -1.65
CA SER A 251 5.73 -22.51 -0.33
C SER A 251 5.53 -21.09 0.21
N MET A 252 5.03 -21.01 1.44
CA MET A 252 4.68 -19.79 2.16
C MET A 252 5.84 -19.31 3.06
N PRO A 253 5.87 -18.04 3.52
CA PRO A 253 4.86 -16.98 3.32
C PRO A 253 4.72 -16.54 1.86
N MET A 254 3.52 -16.07 1.46
CA MET A 254 3.21 -15.63 0.09
C MET A 254 4.24 -14.60 -0.39
N THR A 255 5.11 -14.99 -1.33
CA THR A 255 5.92 -14.02 -2.07
C THR A 255 5.05 -13.40 -3.16
N PRO A 256 4.80 -12.07 -3.15
CA PRO A 256 4.00 -11.42 -4.17
C PRO A 256 4.67 -11.59 -5.54
N SER A 257 3.86 -11.77 -6.57
CA SER A 257 4.37 -11.82 -7.95
C SER A 257 4.54 -10.42 -8.50
N VAL A 258 5.55 -10.26 -9.36
CA VAL A 258 5.83 -9.02 -10.08
C VAL A 258 5.44 -9.17 -11.54
N HIS A 259 4.55 -8.30 -11.99
CA HIS A 259 4.01 -8.25 -13.34
C HIS A 259 4.58 -7.06 -14.09
N PHE A 260 4.91 -7.26 -15.36
CA PHE A 260 5.43 -6.23 -16.24
C PHE A 260 4.45 -6.07 -17.40
N GLY A 261 3.95 -4.86 -17.61
CA GLY A 261 2.94 -4.61 -18.64
C GLY A 261 2.50 -3.15 -18.69
N ILE A 262 1.39 -2.90 -19.39
CA ILE A 262 0.88 -1.55 -19.64
C ILE A 262 0.06 -1.09 -18.44
N VAL A 263 0.39 0.08 -17.90
CA VAL A 263 -0.37 0.71 -16.82
C VAL A 263 -1.30 1.78 -17.41
N GLY A 264 -2.56 1.72 -17.04
CA GLY A 264 -3.60 2.68 -17.40
C GLY A 264 -3.63 3.85 -16.44
N SER A 265 -3.40 5.06 -16.94
CA SER A 265 -3.50 6.31 -16.18
C SER A 265 -4.74 7.09 -16.58
N GLY A 266 -5.45 7.70 -15.62
CA GLY A 266 -6.62 8.54 -15.93
C GLY A 266 -7.11 9.39 -14.76
N SER A 267 -7.98 10.36 -15.04
CA SER A 267 -8.57 11.27 -14.03
C SER A 267 -9.75 10.65 -13.27
N THR A 268 -10.22 9.46 -13.66
CA THR A 268 -11.35 8.76 -13.03
C THR A 268 -10.90 7.58 -12.18
N VAL A 269 -11.37 7.50 -10.92
CA VAL A 269 -11.24 6.27 -10.12
C VAL A 269 -12.07 5.16 -10.77
N MET A 270 -11.42 4.11 -11.28
CA MET A 270 -12.15 2.98 -11.85
C MET A 270 -12.92 2.24 -10.73
N LYS A 271 -14.26 2.27 -10.84
CA LYS A 271 -15.22 1.61 -9.94
C LYS A 271 -16.19 0.66 -10.67
N SER A 272 -15.98 0.38 -11.96
CA SER A 272 -16.83 -0.54 -12.74
C SER A 272 -15.97 -1.65 -13.34
N ALA A 273 -16.26 -2.89 -12.94
CA ALA A 273 -15.53 -4.07 -13.41
C ALA A 273 -15.70 -4.30 -14.92
N GLU A 274 -16.89 -4.05 -15.47
CA GLU A 274 -17.15 -4.18 -16.91
C GLU A 274 -16.38 -3.14 -17.73
N HIS A 275 -16.38 -1.86 -17.32
CA HIS A 275 -15.60 -0.82 -17.99
C HIS A 275 -14.08 -1.07 -17.86
N ARG A 276 -13.62 -1.54 -16.70
CA ARG A 276 -12.25 -2.02 -16.49
C ARG A 276 -11.91 -3.10 -17.51
N ASP A 277 -12.72 -4.14 -17.64
CA ASP A 277 -12.43 -5.27 -18.54
C ASP A 277 -12.48 -4.86 -20.02
N LEU A 278 -13.41 -3.98 -20.41
CA LEU A 278 -13.48 -3.41 -21.76
C LEU A 278 -12.22 -2.60 -22.09
N ILE A 279 -11.80 -1.69 -21.21
CA ILE A 279 -10.62 -0.84 -21.42
C ILE A 279 -9.34 -1.68 -21.35
N ALA A 280 -9.24 -2.63 -20.41
CA ALA A 280 -8.09 -3.53 -20.29
C ALA A 280 -7.90 -4.40 -21.54
N ASN A 281 -8.99 -4.94 -22.11
CA ASN A 281 -8.92 -5.71 -23.36
C ASN A 281 -8.60 -4.83 -24.58
N ARG A 282 -9.15 -3.60 -24.65
CA ARG A 282 -8.90 -2.66 -25.76
C ARG A 282 -7.45 -2.13 -25.79
N GLU A 283 -6.90 -1.79 -24.63
CA GLU A 283 -5.60 -1.14 -24.50
C GLU A 283 -4.46 -2.09 -24.12
N HIS A 284 -4.77 -3.33 -23.72
CA HIS A 284 -3.87 -4.30 -23.08
C HIS A 284 -3.30 -3.83 -21.73
N ILE A 285 -4.11 -3.12 -20.94
CA ILE A 285 -3.76 -2.66 -19.59
C ILE A 285 -3.81 -3.81 -18.58
N ILE A 286 -2.90 -3.80 -17.60
CA ILE A 286 -2.84 -4.75 -16.49
C ILE A 286 -3.14 -4.14 -15.11
N ALA A 287 -3.08 -2.81 -14.98
CA ALA A 287 -3.41 -2.08 -13.76
C ALA A 287 -3.86 -0.64 -14.04
N PHE A 288 -4.72 -0.09 -13.19
CA PHE A 288 -5.25 1.27 -13.26
C PHE A 288 -4.73 2.12 -12.09
N GLU A 289 -4.26 3.32 -12.41
CA GLU A 289 -3.84 4.37 -11.48
C GLU A 289 -4.19 5.76 -12.05
N MET A 290 -3.83 6.84 -11.36
CA MET A 290 -4.37 8.17 -11.67
C MET A 290 -3.33 9.29 -11.81
N GLU A 291 -2.02 9.04 -11.67
CA GLU A 291 -1.01 10.10 -11.60
C GLU A 291 -0.07 10.13 -12.82
N SER A 292 0.33 8.96 -13.32
CA SER A 292 1.54 8.84 -14.13
C SER A 292 1.52 9.54 -15.49
N ALA A 293 0.36 9.67 -16.14
CA ALA A 293 0.23 10.43 -17.38
C ALA A 293 0.46 11.94 -17.17
N GLY A 294 0.08 12.49 -16.02
CA GLY A 294 0.38 13.88 -15.65
C GLY A 294 1.88 14.12 -15.51
N VAL A 295 2.56 13.25 -14.76
CA VAL A 295 4.02 13.28 -14.58
C VAL A 295 4.75 13.15 -15.93
N ALA A 296 4.31 12.22 -16.79
CA ALA A 296 4.91 12.00 -18.10
C ALA A 296 4.75 13.17 -19.09
N LYS A 297 3.69 13.98 -18.94
CA LYS A 297 3.47 15.18 -19.74
C LYS A 297 4.24 16.41 -19.22
N ALA A 298 4.56 16.46 -17.93
CA ALA A 298 5.23 17.60 -17.31
C ALA A 298 6.66 17.83 -17.81
N GLU A 299 7.43 16.74 -18.05
CA GLU A 299 8.80 16.83 -18.57
C GLU A 299 9.21 15.65 -19.47
N SER A 300 9.42 15.93 -20.75
CA SER A 300 9.91 14.99 -21.78
C SER A 300 11.26 14.33 -21.49
N LYS A 301 12.15 15.00 -20.75
CA LYS A 301 13.48 14.51 -20.37
C LYS A 301 13.43 13.43 -19.30
N TRP A 302 12.31 13.24 -18.62
CA TRP A 302 12.17 12.22 -17.59
C TRP A 302 11.75 10.88 -18.19
N SER A 303 12.48 9.83 -17.84
CA SER A 303 12.01 8.47 -18.05
C SER A 303 11.10 8.08 -16.88
N VAL A 304 9.79 8.19 -17.09
CA VAL A 304 8.79 7.81 -16.09
C VAL A 304 8.65 6.28 -16.00
N VAL A 305 8.56 5.76 -14.78
CA VAL A 305 8.27 4.35 -14.49
C VAL A 305 7.26 4.28 -13.35
N VAL A 306 6.19 3.50 -13.49
CA VAL A 306 5.25 3.22 -12.41
C VAL A 306 5.66 1.93 -11.70
N ILE A 307 5.72 1.96 -10.38
CA ILE A 307 5.92 0.80 -9.50
C ILE A 307 4.79 0.83 -8.46
N LYS A 308 3.67 0.16 -8.75
CA LYS A 308 2.49 0.15 -7.89
C LYS A 308 2.08 -1.26 -7.51
N ALA A 309 1.56 -1.45 -6.30
CA ALA A 309 1.04 -2.74 -5.83
C ALA A 309 -0.49 -2.75 -5.85
N VAL A 310 -1.07 -3.93 -6.05
CA VAL A 310 -2.51 -4.13 -6.24
C VAL A 310 -3.22 -4.13 -4.89
N CYS A 311 -4.06 -3.12 -4.65
CA CYS A 311 -4.88 -3.01 -3.43
C CYS A 311 -6.37 -3.23 -3.65
N ASP A 312 -6.86 -3.16 -4.88
CA ASP A 312 -8.22 -3.55 -5.28
C ASP A 312 -8.24 -4.02 -6.73
N TYR A 313 -9.40 -4.40 -7.27
CA TYR A 313 -9.54 -4.94 -8.63
C TYR A 313 -10.03 -3.92 -9.66
N ALA A 314 -9.75 -2.63 -9.48
CA ALA A 314 -10.27 -1.55 -10.31
C ALA A 314 -11.81 -1.65 -10.48
N ASP A 315 -12.51 -2.00 -9.41
CA ASP A 315 -13.97 -2.13 -9.38
C ASP A 315 -14.57 -1.42 -8.16
N SER A 316 -15.86 -1.60 -7.92
CA SER A 316 -16.58 -1.02 -6.78
C SER A 316 -16.28 -1.71 -5.44
N HIS A 317 -15.76 -2.94 -5.44
CA HIS A 317 -15.55 -3.77 -4.23
C HIS A 317 -14.22 -3.43 -3.54
N LYS A 318 -14.06 -2.16 -3.15
CA LYS A 318 -12.80 -1.62 -2.63
C LYS A 318 -12.32 -2.33 -1.35
N LYS A 319 -11.03 -2.71 -1.33
CA LYS A 319 -10.38 -3.48 -0.26
C LYS A 319 -9.43 -2.60 0.56
N LYS A 320 -10.00 -1.72 1.39
CA LYS A 320 -9.24 -0.71 2.17
C LYS A 320 -8.15 -1.34 3.08
N ASN A 321 -8.36 -2.55 3.59
CA ASN A 321 -7.41 -3.30 4.43
C ASN A 321 -6.10 -3.69 3.71
N TRP A 322 -6.08 -3.73 2.38
CA TRP A 322 -4.86 -4.06 1.61
C TRP A 322 -3.94 -2.87 1.36
N GLN A 323 -4.40 -1.62 1.61
CA GLN A 323 -3.72 -0.44 1.08
C GLN A 323 -2.34 -0.17 1.71
N TYR A 324 -2.17 -0.38 3.01
CA TYR A 324 -0.86 -0.23 3.68
C TYR A 324 0.12 -1.35 3.30
N TYR A 325 -0.35 -2.61 3.25
CA TYR A 325 0.47 -3.74 2.79
C TYR A 325 0.93 -3.56 1.33
N ALA A 326 0.02 -3.15 0.44
CA ALA A 326 0.34 -2.82 -0.94
C ALA A 326 1.35 -1.65 -1.04
N ALA A 327 1.14 -0.56 -0.31
CA ALA A 327 2.08 0.57 -0.28
C ALA A 327 3.48 0.14 0.20
N ALA A 328 3.56 -0.70 1.24
CA ALA A 328 4.82 -1.27 1.73
C ALA A 328 5.53 -2.11 0.67
N LEU A 329 4.79 -2.94 -0.08
CA LEU A 329 5.35 -3.74 -1.17
C LEU A 329 5.83 -2.89 -2.35
N ALA A 330 5.07 -1.87 -2.77
CA ALA A 330 5.47 -0.97 -3.85
C ALA A 330 6.76 -0.20 -3.52
N ALA A 331 6.87 0.28 -2.29
CA ALA A 331 8.09 0.88 -1.76
C ALA A 331 9.24 -0.13 -1.72
N ALA A 332 9.04 -1.32 -1.15
CA ALA A 332 10.09 -2.36 -1.08
C ALA A 332 10.62 -2.79 -2.45
N TYR A 333 9.74 -2.93 -3.45
CA TYR A 333 10.12 -3.19 -4.84
C TYR A 333 10.82 -1.99 -5.51
N THR A 334 10.50 -0.76 -5.11
CA THR A 334 11.22 0.44 -5.56
C THR A 334 12.65 0.48 -5.01
N GLY A 335 12.85 0.14 -3.74
CA GLY A 335 14.19 -0.01 -3.15
C GLY A 335 15.02 -1.06 -3.87
N ALA A 336 14.42 -2.21 -4.19
CA ALA A 336 15.06 -3.28 -4.97
C ALA A 336 15.36 -2.87 -6.42
N PHE A 337 14.43 -2.19 -7.09
CA PHE A 337 14.58 -1.69 -8.45
C PHE A 337 15.73 -0.69 -8.55
N LEU A 338 15.83 0.25 -7.60
CA LEU A 338 16.93 1.23 -7.53
C LEU A 338 18.29 0.57 -7.25
N GLN A 339 18.32 -0.47 -6.42
CA GLN A 339 19.54 -1.22 -6.12
C GLN A 339 20.09 -1.92 -7.38
N ILE A 340 19.29 -2.76 -8.03
CA ILE A 340 19.71 -3.47 -9.26
C ILE A 340 20.03 -2.47 -10.39
N TRP A 341 19.28 -1.36 -10.48
CA TRP A 341 19.58 -0.30 -11.44
C TRP A 341 20.99 0.26 -11.25
N GLU A 342 21.37 0.61 -10.02
CA GLU A 342 22.70 1.16 -9.71
C GLU A 342 23.81 0.11 -9.83
N ASP A 343 23.55 -1.15 -9.47
CA ASP A 343 24.51 -2.26 -9.62
C ASP A 343 24.86 -2.52 -11.09
N GLU A 344 23.88 -2.42 -12.01
CA GLU A 344 24.10 -2.57 -13.46
C GLU A 344 24.70 -1.33 -14.14
N HIS A 345 24.26 -0.14 -13.73
CA HIS A 345 24.47 1.08 -14.52
C HIS A 345 25.43 2.08 -13.91
N GLY A 346 25.67 1.97 -12.61
CA GLY A 346 26.66 2.69 -11.81
C GLY A 346 26.52 4.21 -11.80
N HIS A 347 26.56 4.79 -10.61
CA HIS A 347 27.12 6.11 -10.43
C HIS A 347 28.29 6.12 -9.47
N GLY A 348 29.49 6.35 -10.04
CA GLY A 348 30.60 6.90 -9.28
C GLY A 348 30.13 8.18 -8.59
N ILE A 349 30.16 8.17 -7.26
CA ILE A 349 29.93 9.35 -6.42
C ILE A 349 30.72 10.53 -7.00
N PRO A 350 30.15 11.75 -7.09
CA PRO A 350 30.88 12.93 -7.55
C PRO A 350 32.11 13.21 -6.67
N GLN A 351 33.25 12.62 -7.03
CA GLN A 351 34.58 13.10 -6.68
C GLN A 351 34.70 14.48 -7.31
N ARG A 352 34.27 15.52 -6.59
CA ARG A 352 34.60 16.91 -6.92
C ARG A 352 36.12 17.00 -6.96
N LYS A 353 36.71 16.92 -8.15
CA LYS A 353 38.06 17.43 -8.37
C LYS A 353 38.07 18.85 -7.84
N SER A 354 38.92 19.12 -6.87
CA SER A 354 39.13 20.48 -6.37
C SER A 354 39.71 21.30 -7.51
N SER A 355 38.85 22.02 -8.23
CA SER A 355 39.28 23.05 -9.16
C SER A 355 39.73 24.28 -8.36
N SER A 356 40.84 24.12 -7.64
CA SER A 356 41.71 25.24 -7.34
C SER A 356 42.26 25.71 -8.68
N ALA A 357 41.56 26.67 -9.29
CA ALA A 357 42.08 27.43 -10.41
C ALA A 357 43.20 28.33 -9.87
N SER A 358 44.38 27.74 -9.67
CA SER A 358 45.60 28.49 -9.41
C SER A 358 45.88 29.35 -10.63
N ILE A 359 45.85 30.66 -10.43
CA ILE A 359 46.31 31.64 -11.40
C ILE A 359 47.76 31.30 -11.72
N ALA A 360 48.04 30.98 -12.99
CA ALA A 360 49.37 30.63 -13.45
C ALA A 360 50.24 31.90 -13.51
N THR A 361 50.98 32.17 -12.44
CA THR A 361 52.19 32.98 -12.52
C THR A 361 53.33 32.08 -12.97
N ASN A 362 53.86 32.32 -14.17
CA ASN A 362 55.13 31.75 -14.60
C ASN A 362 56.22 32.20 -13.62
N ASP A 363 56.83 31.24 -12.91
CA ASP A 363 58.28 31.22 -12.87
C ASP A 363 58.80 29.77 -12.85
N SER A 364 60.09 29.67 -13.10
CA SER A 364 60.78 28.52 -13.62
C SER A 364 61.63 27.82 -12.55
N ARG A 365 62.15 26.65 -12.94
CA ARG A 365 63.40 26.04 -12.45
C ARG A 365 63.41 25.24 -11.13
N VAL A 366 63.94 24.02 -11.31
CA VAL A 366 64.87 23.26 -10.44
C VAL A 366 64.31 22.11 -9.58
N SER A 367 64.48 20.92 -10.18
CA SER A 367 64.88 19.61 -9.64
C SER A 367 64.21 18.98 -8.40
N ASN A 368 63.66 17.79 -8.65
CA ASN A 368 63.77 16.55 -7.86
C ASN A 368 64.60 16.59 -6.56
N ARG A 369 63.99 16.06 -5.49
CA ARG A 369 64.52 14.89 -4.77
C ARG A 369 63.41 14.22 -3.95
N GLU A 370 63.30 12.91 -4.09
CA GLU A 370 62.57 12.03 -3.16
C GLU A 370 63.40 11.83 -1.88
N PHE A 371 62.75 11.50 -0.75
CA PHE A 371 63.10 10.44 0.22
C PHE A 371 62.16 10.50 1.46
N PRO A 372 62.04 9.46 2.29
CA PRO A 372 60.75 9.06 2.86
C PRO A 372 60.65 9.18 4.40
N VAL A 373 59.51 8.70 4.90
CA VAL A 373 59.14 8.45 6.31
C VAL A 373 60.28 7.96 7.23
N ASP A 374 60.23 8.41 8.49
CA ASP A 374 60.52 7.53 9.62
C ASP A 374 59.79 7.94 10.92
N MET A 375 59.64 6.98 11.84
CA MET A 375 58.89 7.07 13.10
C MET A 375 59.76 7.43 14.31
N PHE A 376 59.15 8.00 15.36
CA PHE A 376 59.17 7.60 16.81
C PHE A 376 58.96 8.80 17.79
N PRO A 377 58.62 8.58 19.08
CA PRO A 377 57.77 9.48 19.88
C PRO A 377 58.53 10.09 21.08
N ILE A 378 57.82 10.77 22.00
CA ILE A 378 58.23 10.99 23.41
C ILE A 378 56.99 11.24 24.29
N ASP A 379 57.13 10.92 25.58
CA ASP A 379 56.08 10.71 26.58
C ASP A 379 55.54 11.95 27.33
N ILE A 380 54.59 11.65 28.23
CA ILE A 380 53.81 12.46 29.18
C ILE A 380 54.69 13.06 30.31
N PRO A 381 54.18 14.04 31.09
CA PRO A 381 53.74 13.66 32.44
C PRO A 381 52.44 14.32 32.95
N LEU A 382 51.85 13.68 33.95
CA LEU A 382 50.70 14.12 34.76
C LEU A 382 51.13 15.10 35.87
N ASP A 383 50.22 15.92 36.37
CA ASP A 383 50.08 16.12 37.83
C ASP A 383 48.67 16.60 38.25
N GLU A 384 48.37 16.48 39.54
CA GLU A 384 47.04 16.53 40.17
C GLU A 384 46.61 17.90 40.74
N GLN A 385 45.29 18.11 40.97
CA GLN A 385 44.68 18.41 42.31
C GLN A 385 43.21 18.88 42.21
N GLY A 386 42.39 18.54 43.23
CA GLY A 386 41.01 19.06 43.41
C GLY A 386 40.98 20.46 44.06
N GLY A 387 39.85 21.04 44.50
CA GLY A 387 38.45 20.62 44.53
C GLY A 387 37.64 21.54 45.49
N TRP A 388 36.31 21.51 45.43
CA TRP A 388 35.34 22.18 46.33
C TRP A 388 35.25 23.73 46.31
N GLY A 389 34.01 24.26 46.27
CA GLY A 389 33.74 25.69 46.42
C GLY A 389 32.29 26.10 46.11
N ASN A 390 31.39 26.03 47.10
CA ASN A 390 30.00 26.51 46.99
C ASN A 390 29.91 28.05 46.99
N ASN A 391 28.99 28.62 46.18
CA ASN A 391 28.25 29.89 46.37
C ASN A 391 27.46 30.18 45.08
N MET A 392 26.27 30.78 44.98
CA MET A 392 25.22 31.38 45.82
C MET A 392 24.07 31.71 44.80
N PRO A 393 22.86 32.21 45.18
CA PRO A 393 21.63 31.69 44.57
C PRO A 393 20.59 32.75 44.11
N MET A 394 19.41 32.25 43.72
CA MET A 394 18.06 32.83 43.91
C MET A 394 17.54 33.98 43.01
N ARG A 395 16.29 33.70 42.55
CA ARG A 395 15.09 34.58 42.48
C ARG A 395 14.74 35.38 41.21
N PHE A 396 13.67 34.87 40.57
CA PHE A 396 12.58 35.63 39.96
C PHE A 396 12.04 36.76 40.87
N PRO A 397 11.30 37.74 40.30
CA PRO A 397 9.84 37.62 40.42
C PRO A 397 9.05 37.97 39.15
N SER A 398 7.92 37.26 39.00
CA SER A 398 6.77 37.55 38.13
C SER A 398 5.80 38.57 38.76
N ARG A 399 5.08 39.35 37.94
CA ARG A 399 3.68 39.84 38.14
C ARG A 399 3.22 40.65 36.90
N THR A 400 2.32 40.15 36.03
CA THR A 400 0.84 40.11 36.04
C THR A 400 0.08 41.38 35.62
N ALA A 401 -0.65 41.24 34.50
CA ALA A 401 -2.03 41.69 34.23
C ALA A 401 -2.37 43.18 33.99
N SER A 402 -2.92 43.49 32.81
CA SER A 402 -4.31 43.99 32.65
C SER A 402 -4.79 43.98 31.18
N HIS A 403 -6.04 43.52 30.98
CA HIS A 403 -6.91 43.75 29.80
C HIS A 403 -7.67 45.09 29.98
N PRO A 404 -8.49 45.63 29.03
CA PRO A 404 -9.22 45.01 27.90
C PRO A 404 -8.88 45.71 26.54
N ALA A 405 -9.63 45.66 25.43
CA ALA A 405 -11.00 45.18 25.13
C ALA A 405 -11.16 44.68 23.67
N SER A 406 -12.40 44.32 23.31
CA SER A 406 -12.86 43.90 21.97
C SER A 406 -13.83 44.92 21.36
N PHE A 407 -13.95 44.97 20.03
CA PHE A 407 -15.23 45.11 19.32
C PHE A 407 -15.12 44.71 17.85
N GLN A 408 -16.18 44.13 17.28
CA GLN A 408 -16.30 43.74 15.87
C GLN A 408 -17.21 44.70 15.10
N SER A 409 -16.96 44.86 13.79
CA SER A 409 -17.88 44.45 12.70
C SER A 409 -17.95 45.40 11.49
N THR A 410 -18.51 44.85 10.41
CA THR A 410 -19.02 45.44 9.15
C THR A 410 -18.05 45.81 8.00
N SER A 411 -18.31 45.14 6.88
CA SER A 411 -17.85 45.36 5.50
C SER A 411 -18.76 46.42 4.79
N PRO A 412 -18.77 46.64 3.44
CA PRO A 412 -18.07 45.98 2.33
C PRO A 412 -17.53 46.89 1.18
N LEU A 413 -16.87 46.25 0.18
CA LEU A 413 -16.80 46.52 -1.28
C LEU A 413 -16.75 47.97 -1.85
N PRO A 414 -16.09 48.14 -3.01
CA PRO A 414 -16.89 48.51 -4.20
C PRO A 414 -16.48 47.80 -5.50
N SER A 415 -17.41 47.82 -6.47
CA SER A 415 -17.26 47.24 -7.81
C SER A 415 -17.50 48.28 -8.92
N VAL A 416 -16.59 48.30 -9.91
CA VAL A 416 -16.78 48.57 -11.37
C VAL A 416 -17.70 49.74 -11.82
N SER A 417 -17.15 50.61 -12.68
CA SER A 417 -17.90 51.28 -13.76
C SER A 417 -17.01 51.54 -15.01
N ARG A 418 -17.62 51.77 -16.18
CA ARG A 418 -16.98 51.75 -17.54
C ARG A 418 -17.14 53.07 -18.31
N HIS A 419 -16.40 53.16 -19.44
CA HIS A 419 -16.54 54.07 -20.61
C HIS A 419 -15.93 55.49 -20.47
N ARG A 420 -15.41 56.18 -21.51
CA ARG A 420 -15.63 56.19 -23.00
C ARG A 420 -14.35 56.73 -23.74
N THR A 421 -13.75 56.05 -24.75
CA THR A 421 -13.80 56.25 -26.24
C THR A 421 -12.84 57.24 -26.95
N TYR A 422 -12.58 56.97 -28.26
CA TYR A 422 -11.80 57.69 -29.31
C TYR A 422 -10.26 57.49 -29.29
N SER A 423 -9.53 57.31 -30.42
CA SER A 423 -9.90 57.06 -31.85
C SER A 423 -8.69 56.70 -32.74
N GLY A 424 -8.89 55.99 -33.87
CA GLY A 424 -7.89 55.87 -34.95
C GLY A 424 -8.04 54.68 -35.93
N SER A 425 -8.67 54.94 -37.09
CA SER A 425 -8.26 54.61 -38.50
C SER A 425 -7.13 53.58 -38.78
N ASN A 426 -7.14 52.71 -39.81
CA ASN A 426 -7.87 52.58 -41.09
C ASN A 426 -7.95 51.07 -41.51
N ARG A 427 -8.97 50.55 -42.22
CA ARG A 427 -9.07 50.39 -43.70
C ARG A 427 -7.75 49.96 -44.39
N SER A 428 -7.64 49.03 -45.34
CA SER A 428 -8.47 48.06 -46.07
C SER A 428 -7.66 47.72 -47.35
N GLY A 429 -7.58 46.48 -47.84
CA GLY A 429 -6.93 46.23 -49.13
C GLY A 429 -6.76 44.76 -49.53
N ASP A 430 -7.34 44.38 -50.66
CA ASP A 430 -7.12 43.11 -51.36
C ASP A 430 -5.70 42.98 -51.93
N ALA A 431 -5.19 41.75 -52.03
CA ALA A 431 -4.47 41.26 -53.22
C ALA A 431 -4.32 39.73 -53.19
N SER A 432 -4.98 39.06 -54.15
CA SER A 432 -4.81 37.63 -54.45
C SER A 432 -3.73 37.38 -55.51
N ILE A 433 -3.06 36.22 -55.48
CA ILE A 433 -2.45 35.46 -56.61
C ILE A 433 -1.67 34.29 -55.97
N ASN A 434 -1.62 33.04 -56.44
CA ASN A 434 -2.38 32.16 -57.31
C ASN A 434 -1.48 30.91 -57.46
N TYR A 435 -2.03 29.69 -57.53
CA TYR A 435 -1.62 28.57 -58.41
C TYR A 435 -2.34 27.26 -57.99
N PRO A 436 -2.52 26.27 -58.89
CA PRO A 436 -3.86 25.72 -59.10
C PRO A 436 -3.94 24.18 -59.01
N TRP A 437 -5.14 23.64 -58.80
CA TRP A 437 -5.49 22.26 -59.16
C TRP A 437 -6.89 22.17 -59.79
N ASN A 438 -7.04 21.21 -60.69
CA ASN A 438 -8.08 21.18 -61.73
C ASN A 438 -9.49 20.84 -61.25
N ARG A 439 -10.47 21.25 -62.07
CA ARG A 439 -11.89 20.96 -61.95
C ARG A 439 -12.35 20.06 -63.12
N THR A 440 -13.22 19.10 -62.81
CA THR A 440 -14.31 18.57 -63.67
C THR A 440 -15.32 17.97 -62.68
N GLU A 441 -16.52 18.49 -62.45
CA GLU A 441 -17.69 18.66 -63.34
C GLU A 441 -18.20 17.33 -63.94
N ALA A 442 -19.50 16.99 -63.91
CA ALA A 442 -20.66 17.62 -63.24
C ALA A 442 -21.91 16.70 -63.28
N GLN A 443 -23.05 17.25 -62.85
CA GLN A 443 -24.44 16.91 -63.23
C GLN A 443 -25.23 15.85 -62.40
N SER A 444 -26.24 16.37 -61.72
CA SER A 444 -27.50 15.72 -61.34
C SER A 444 -28.50 15.77 -62.52
N PRO A 445 -29.63 15.02 -62.46
CA PRO A 445 -30.86 15.60 -61.89
C PRO A 445 -31.78 14.61 -61.13
N SER A 446 -32.68 15.16 -60.32
CA SER A 446 -33.84 14.46 -59.71
C SER A 446 -34.99 14.32 -60.73
N PRO A 447 -36.01 13.44 -60.56
CA PRO A 447 -37.14 13.82 -59.67
C PRO A 447 -37.98 12.69 -58.99
N THR A 448 -38.60 13.07 -57.86
CA THR A 448 -39.98 12.74 -57.37
C THR A 448 -40.48 11.31 -57.01
N TRP A 449 -41.02 11.28 -55.77
CA TRP A 449 -42.24 10.61 -55.25
C TRP A 449 -42.17 9.27 -54.48
N SER A 450 -42.84 9.31 -53.32
CA SER A 450 -43.07 8.30 -52.26
C SER A 450 -44.44 7.59 -52.45
N PRO A 451 -44.97 6.71 -51.55
CA PRO A 451 -44.50 6.25 -50.22
C PRO A 451 -44.66 4.72 -49.95
N THR A 452 -44.74 4.32 -48.67
CA THR A 452 -45.09 3.00 -48.05
C THR A 452 -43.98 1.92 -47.92
N THR A 453 -43.77 1.23 -46.79
CA THR A 453 -44.01 1.51 -45.33
C THR A 453 -43.15 0.56 -44.47
N TYR A 454 -42.86 0.91 -43.19
CA TYR A 454 -42.42 0.01 -42.09
C TYR A 454 -41.06 -0.74 -42.24
N GLN A 455 -40.21 -0.95 -41.23
CA GLN A 455 -40.11 -0.44 -39.85
C GLN A 455 -38.66 -0.66 -39.38
N SER A 456 -38.02 0.30 -38.72
CA SER A 456 -36.66 0.12 -38.17
C SER A 456 -36.55 0.70 -36.77
N ILE A 457 -36.18 -0.12 -35.79
CA ILE A 457 -35.79 0.32 -34.45
C ILE A 457 -34.29 0.11 -34.29
N SER A 458 -33.56 1.22 -34.18
CA SER A 458 -32.14 1.24 -33.82
C SER A 458 -31.96 2.24 -32.70
N SER A 459 -31.40 1.80 -31.56
CA SER A 459 -31.13 2.66 -30.42
C SER A 459 -29.66 2.54 -29.99
N SER A 460 -28.93 3.64 -30.11
CA SER A 460 -27.62 3.86 -29.50
C SER A 460 -27.60 5.27 -28.88
N PRO A 461 -27.11 5.45 -27.64
CA PRO A 461 -27.31 6.68 -26.87
C PRO A 461 -26.14 7.66 -26.93
N SER A 462 -26.40 8.94 -26.63
CA SER A 462 -25.39 9.92 -26.16
C SER A 462 -26.07 11.13 -25.46
N PRO A 463 -25.34 11.89 -24.62
CA PRO A 463 -25.93 12.54 -23.42
C PRO A 463 -26.01 14.08 -23.50
N PHE A 464 -26.69 14.74 -22.52
CA PHE A 464 -26.24 15.99 -21.84
C PHE A 464 -27.18 16.41 -20.66
N PHE A 465 -26.89 17.54 -20.00
CA PHE A 465 -27.16 17.81 -18.56
C PHE A 465 -28.16 18.97 -18.27
N VAL A 466 -29.07 18.77 -17.28
CA VAL A 466 -29.81 19.74 -16.38
C VAL A 466 -30.99 20.65 -16.86
N ARG A 467 -32.02 20.74 -15.98
CA ARG A 467 -33.02 21.82 -15.67
C ARG A 467 -34.43 21.74 -16.32
N PRO A 468 -35.49 22.36 -15.74
CA PRO A 468 -35.82 22.63 -14.32
C PRO A 468 -37.30 22.30 -13.92
N TYR A 469 -37.67 22.67 -12.68
CA TYR A 469 -38.99 22.58 -11.98
C TYR A 469 -40.28 22.86 -12.79
N HIS A 470 -41.39 22.18 -12.42
CA HIS A 470 -42.74 22.78 -12.33
C HIS A 470 -43.72 22.08 -11.34
N SER A 471 -44.09 22.83 -10.28
CA SER A 471 -45.39 22.94 -9.56
C SER A 471 -46.49 21.83 -9.53
N GLN A 472 -46.68 21.23 -8.33
CA GLN A 472 -47.93 21.12 -7.52
C GLN A 472 -49.19 20.35 -8.03
N PRO A 473 -50.17 19.92 -7.16
CA PRO A 473 -50.59 20.48 -5.86
C PRO A 473 -50.65 19.53 -4.63
N GLN A 474 -51.12 20.10 -3.51
CA GLN A 474 -51.02 19.59 -2.13
C GLN A 474 -52.17 18.66 -1.69
N ILE A 475 -51.90 17.80 -0.69
CA ILE A 475 -52.89 17.29 0.27
C ILE A 475 -52.40 17.63 1.69
N LEU A 476 -53.32 18.14 2.52
CA LEU A 476 -53.03 18.67 3.85
C LEU A 476 -52.86 17.56 4.92
N SER A 477 -52.07 17.86 5.95
CA SER A 477 -51.95 17.09 7.19
C SER A 477 -51.69 18.06 8.37
N PRO A 478 -52.09 17.72 9.61
CA PRO A 478 -52.31 18.71 10.69
C PRO A 478 -51.01 19.30 11.29
N PRO A 479 -51.11 20.43 12.02
CA PRO A 479 -49.94 21.17 12.49
C PRO A 479 -49.17 20.47 13.62
N PRO A 480 -47.85 20.70 13.73
CA PRO A 480 -47.03 20.13 14.80
C PRO A 480 -47.31 20.80 16.15
N GLN A 481 -47.27 20.02 17.22
CA GLN A 481 -47.28 20.53 18.59
C GLN A 481 -45.95 21.20 18.94
N SER A 482 -45.98 22.17 19.86
CA SER A 482 -44.83 22.96 20.29
C SER A 482 -43.71 22.11 20.91
N PRO A 483 -42.43 22.55 20.83
CA PRO A 483 -41.33 21.82 21.45
C PRO A 483 -41.45 21.85 22.98
N ARG A 484 -41.38 20.68 23.61
CA ARG A 484 -41.09 20.59 25.05
C ARG A 484 -39.60 20.85 25.26
N GLU A 485 -39.26 21.73 26.19
CA GLU A 485 -37.88 21.93 26.65
C GLU A 485 -37.27 20.61 27.15
N VAL A 486 -36.25 20.12 26.47
CA VAL A 486 -35.39 19.06 27.02
C VAL A 486 -34.38 19.73 27.92
N ARG A 487 -34.62 19.70 29.23
CA ARG A 487 -33.63 20.15 30.22
C ARG A 487 -32.36 19.31 30.09
N TYR A 488 -31.25 19.97 29.77
CA TYR A 488 -29.93 19.36 29.77
C TYR A 488 -29.53 19.01 31.21
N VAL A 489 -29.57 17.72 31.55
CA VAL A 489 -29.01 17.20 32.79
C VAL A 489 -27.54 16.88 32.53
N PRO A 490 -26.57 17.60 33.13
CA PRO A 490 -25.17 17.25 32.97
C PRO A 490 -24.90 15.86 33.61
N PRO A 491 -24.06 15.01 33.00
CA PRO A 491 -23.76 13.71 33.57
C PRO A 491 -23.07 13.88 34.93
N SER A 492 -23.57 13.17 35.94
CA SER A 492 -22.89 13.08 37.23
C SER A 492 -21.50 12.44 37.06
N PRO A 493 -20.48 12.86 37.83
CA PRO A 493 -19.12 12.37 37.65
C PRO A 493 -19.05 10.86 37.87
N MET A 494 -18.53 10.14 36.87
CA MET A 494 -18.22 8.71 37.01
C MET A 494 -17.18 8.52 38.12
N ALA A 495 -17.39 7.50 38.95
CA ALA A 495 -16.45 7.13 40.00
C ALA A 495 -15.06 6.79 39.42
N THR A 496 -14.02 7.30 40.07
CA THR A 496 -12.62 7.09 39.69
C THR A 496 -12.26 5.60 39.79
N ILE A 497 -12.12 4.94 38.64
CA ILE A 497 -11.49 3.62 38.52
C ILE A 497 -9.99 3.86 38.27
N PRO A 498 -9.05 3.09 38.88
CA PRO A 498 -7.65 3.49 38.90
C PRO A 498 -7.02 3.50 37.50
N THR A 499 -6.50 4.65 37.10
CA THR A 499 -5.43 4.72 36.10
C THR A 499 -4.25 3.92 36.63
N VAL A 500 -3.92 2.80 35.97
CA VAL A 500 -2.58 2.21 36.09
C VAL A 500 -1.62 3.22 35.47
N THR A 501 -0.90 3.95 36.31
CA THR A 501 0.09 4.92 35.87
C THR A 501 1.23 4.18 35.17
N THR A 502 1.75 4.76 34.08
CA THR A 502 2.94 4.29 33.35
C THR A 502 4.25 4.50 34.14
N SER A 503 4.16 4.61 35.46
CA SER A 503 5.24 4.96 36.39
C SER A 503 6.02 3.73 36.85
N ASN A 504 6.48 2.89 35.92
CA ASN A 504 7.37 1.75 36.20
C ASN A 504 8.19 1.26 34.99
N LEU A 505 8.40 2.11 33.98
CA LEU A 505 9.27 1.81 32.83
C LEU A 505 10.43 2.81 32.63
N ASP A 506 10.55 3.82 33.50
CA ASP A 506 11.67 4.77 33.52
C ASP A 506 12.39 4.77 34.88
N SER A 507 13.31 3.81 35.08
CA SER A 507 14.57 4.02 35.81
C SER A 507 15.43 2.75 35.84
N HIS A 508 16.71 2.93 35.52
CA HIS A 508 17.83 1.99 35.72
C HIS A 508 17.67 0.53 35.27
N ASP A 509 18.40 0.20 34.20
CA ASP A 509 19.44 -0.84 34.24
C ASP A 509 19.02 -2.17 34.90
N GLN A 510 17.91 -2.72 34.42
CA GLN A 510 17.62 -4.14 34.61
C GLN A 510 17.94 -4.87 33.31
N ASN A 511 19.03 -5.63 33.35
CA ASN A 511 19.19 -6.86 32.58
C ASN A 511 18.01 -7.78 32.92
N LEU A 512 16.88 -7.53 32.26
CA LEU A 512 15.65 -8.30 32.36
C LEU A 512 15.89 -9.59 31.60
N ASN A 513 16.56 -10.54 32.27
CA ASN A 513 16.79 -11.91 31.83
C ASN A 513 15.45 -12.66 31.82
N THR A 514 14.61 -12.23 30.89
CA THR A 514 13.17 -12.48 30.84
C THR A 514 12.99 -13.87 30.27
N SER A 515 12.45 -14.80 31.06
CA SER A 515 12.17 -16.14 30.56
C SER A 515 11.24 -16.04 29.34
N ILE A 516 11.38 -16.96 28.38
CA ILE A 516 10.44 -17.08 27.27
C ILE A 516 8.97 -17.13 27.73
N ASN A 517 8.72 -17.63 28.95
CA ASN A 517 7.38 -17.65 29.58
C ASN A 517 6.88 -16.26 29.99
N ASP A 518 7.76 -15.37 30.48
CA ASP A 518 7.41 -13.99 30.84
C ASP A 518 7.15 -13.15 29.58
N ALA A 519 7.97 -13.33 28.53
CA ALA A 519 7.74 -12.72 27.22
C ALA A 519 6.38 -13.16 26.63
N VAL A 520 6.04 -14.44 26.72
CA VAL A 520 4.73 -14.98 26.31
C VAL A 520 3.59 -14.39 27.14
N ARG A 521 3.75 -14.24 28.47
CA ARG A 521 2.75 -13.61 29.33
C ARG A 521 2.48 -12.17 28.88
N LEU A 522 3.53 -11.35 28.78
CA LEU A 522 3.43 -9.94 28.39
C LEU A 522 2.82 -9.77 26.98
N LEU A 523 3.23 -10.61 26.03
CA LEU A 523 2.67 -10.61 24.67
C LEU A 523 1.19 -10.97 24.65
N LEU A 524 0.77 -11.98 25.42
CA LEU A 524 -0.64 -12.36 25.53
C LEU A 524 -1.46 -11.27 26.21
N GLU A 525 -0.97 -10.69 27.30
CA GLU A 525 -1.60 -9.56 28.01
C GLU A 525 -1.82 -8.39 27.04
N ALA A 526 -0.79 -7.95 26.32
CA ALA A 526 -0.90 -6.88 25.32
C ALA A 526 -1.84 -7.22 24.15
N CYS A 527 -1.97 -8.49 23.76
CA CYS A 527 -2.94 -8.92 22.74
C CYS A 527 -4.37 -9.13 23.29
N GLY A 528 -4.61 -8.91 24.58
CA GLY A 528 -5.93 -9.05 25.22
C GLY A 528 -6.88 -7.89 24.92
N ASP A 529 -6.34 -6.69 24.77
CA ASP A 529 -7.09 -5.49 24.42
C ASP A 529 -6.96 -5.22 22.90
N SER A 530 -8.09 -5.06 22.21
CA SER A 530 -8.13 -4.85 20.75
C SER A 530 -7.38 -3.61 20.27
N ASN A 531 -7.09 -2.66 21.17
CA ASN A 531 -6.41 -1.41 20.88
C ASN A 531 -4.90 -1.45 21.19
N ASN A 532 -4.36 -2.55 21.72
CA ASN A 532 -3.01 -2.55 22.31
C ASN A 532 -1.95 -3.35 21.50
N LEU A 533 -2.19 -3.52 20.20
CA LEU A 533 -1.23 -4.06 19.22
C LEU A 533 0.12 -3.31 19.27
N THR A 534 0.11 -2.01 19.53
CA THR A 534 1.32 -1.18 19.66
C THR A 534 2.22 -1.65 20.81
N SER A 535 1.66 -1.97 21.99
CA SER A 535 2.47 -2.45 23.11
C SER A 535 2.99 -3.88 22.90
N ALA A 536 2.16 -4.77 22.31
CA ALA A 536 2.58 -6.12 21.93
C ALA A 536 3.79 -6.08 20.97
N ASN A 537 3.78 -5.12 20.06
CA ASN A 537 4.85 -4.87 19.12
C ASN A 537 6.09 -4.21 19.76
N VAL A 538 5.92 -3.22 20.64
CA VAL A 538 7.05 -2.60 21.38
C VAL A 538 7.78 -3.64 22.22
N LEU A 539 7.05 -4.56 22.87
CA LEU A 539 7.62 -5.73 23.53
C LEU A 539 8.48 -6.55 22.56
N LEU A 540 7.93 -6.98 21.42
CA LEU A 540 8.67 -7.76 20.41
C LEU A 540 9.88 -7.04 19.79
N LYS A 541 9.93 -5.70 19.83
CA LYS A 541 11.07 -4.91 19.35
C LYS A 541 12.19 -4.76 20.40
N ASN A 542 11.84 -4.76 21.68
CA ASN A 542 12.77 -4.54 22.79
C ASN A 542 13.19 -5.84 23.51
N ILE A 543 12.72 -6.99 23.05
CA ILE A 543 13.20 -8.30 23.51
C ILE A 543 14.59 -8.56 22.91
N GLU A 544 15.63 -8.53 23.75
CA GLU A 544 17.01 -8.90 23.39
C GLU A 544 17.23 -10.42 23.27
N PHE A 545 16.18 -11.21 23.48
CA PHE A 545 16.20 -12.67 23.52
C PHE A 545 15.74 -13.28 22.19
N ASP A 546 16.39 -14.37 21.75
CA ASP A 546 16.02 -15.05 20.51
C ASP A 546 14.60 -15.65 20.58
N LEU A 547 13.69 -15.12 19.78
CA LEU A 547 12.30 -15.60 19.66
C LEU A 547 12.20 -17.04 19.13
N ASN A 548 13.27 -17.57 18.51
CA ASN A 548 13.36 -18.95 17.99
C ASN A 548 14.00 -19.94 18.97
N SER A 549 14.44 -19.44 20.13
CA SER A 549 14.92 -20.27 21.22
C SER A 549 13.86 -21.26 21.71
N ARG A 550 14.31 -22.29 22.43
CA ARG A 550 13.47 -23.40 22.88
C ARG A 550 13.52 -23.53 24.39
N ASP A 551 12.36 -23.79 25.00
CA ASP A 551 12.29 -24.15 26.42
C ASP A 551 12.85 -25.57 26.68
N SER A 552 12.85 -26.00 27.95
CA SER A 552 13.29 -27.34 28.35
C SER A 552 12.45 -28.51 27.79
N LYS A 553 11.37 -28.22 27.06
CA LYS A 553 10.53 -29.19 26.33
C LYS A 553 10.64 -29.01 24.81
N GLY A 554 11.63 -28.26 24.33
CA GLY A 554 11.85 -27.98 22.91
C GLY A 554 10.90 -26.95 22.30
N ARG A 555 10.03 -26.32 23.08
CA ARG A 555 8.95 -25.45 22.59
C ARG A 555 9.47 -24.04 22.29
N SER A 556 9.21 -23.55 21.08
CA SER A 556 9.39 -22.13 20.73
C SER A 556 8.23 -21.25 21.23
N ILE A 557 8.41 -19.93 21.15
CA ILE A 557 7.41 -18.93 21.56
C ILE A 557 6.03 -19.14 20.91
N ALA A 558 5.99 -19.61 19.66
CA ALA A 558 4.76 -19.94 18.94
C ALA A 558 3.93 -21.03 19.63
N HIS A 559 4.57 -22.09 20.14
CA HIS A 559 3.91 -23.15 20.90
C HIS A 559 3.35 -22.63 22.23
N LEU A 560 4.12 -21.78 22.91
CA LEU A 560 3.78 -21.24 24.22
C LEU A 560 2.60 -20.28 24.16
N VAL A 561 2.53 -19.44 23.12
CA VAL A 561 1.38 -18.56 22.83
C VAL A 561 0.10 -19.35 22.58
N ILE A 562 0.15 -20.43 21.78
CA ILE A 562 -1.00 -21.32 21.57
C ILE A 562 -1.42 -21.97 22.90
N GLY A 563 -0.44 -22.45 23.68
CA GLY A 563 -0.64 -22.99 25.02
C GLY A 563 -1.29 -24.38 25.05
N THR A 564 -1.36 -24.97 26.25
CA THR A 564 -1.82 -26.36 26.46
C THR A 564 -3.32 -26.50 26.75
N ALA A 565 -3.99 -25.42 27.11
CA ALA A 565 -5.40 -25.47 27.49
C ALA A 565 -6.28 -25.63 26.26
N ASN A 566 -7.12 -26.66 26.23
CA ASN A 566 -8.21 -26.77 25.27
C ASN A 566 -9.25 -25.69 25.61
N VAL A 567 -9.27 -24.56 24.88
CA VAL A 567 -9.98 -23.33 25.28
C VAL A 567 -11.47 -23.38 24.91
N THR A 568 -12.11 -24.52 25.12
CA THR A 568 -13.49 -24.83 24.66
C THR A 568 -14.60 -24.05 25.36
N SER A 569 -14.26 -23.00 26.14
CA SER A 569 -15.20 -22.13 26.85
C SER A 569 -14.90 -20.63 26.76
N ASN A 570 -13.85 -20.19 26.04
CA ASN A 570 -13.53 -18.75 25.94
C ASN A 570 -13.01 -18.34 24.54
N LYS A 571 -13.94 -17.87 23.70
CA LYS A 571 -13.68 -17.40 22.34
C LYS A 571 -12.69 -16.23 22.30
N THR A 572 -12.78 -15.29 23.24
CA THR A 572 -11.88 -14.13 23.35
C THR A 572 -10.43 -14.55 23.53
N ARG A 573 -10.16 -15.52 24.41
CA ARG A 573 -8.80 -16.08 24.61
C ARG A 573 -8.26 -16.83 23.40
N MET A 574 -9.11 -17.45 22.58
CA MET A 574 -8.66 -18.05 21.31
C MET A 574 -8.26 -16.99 20.29
N THR A 575 -9.06 -15.92 20.18
CA THR A 575 -8.76 -14.76 19.31
C THR A 575 -7.48 -14.06 19.75
N GLN A 576 -7.33 -13.73 21.05
CA GLN A 576 -6.11 -13.16 21.65
C GLN A 576 -4.84 -13.95 21.29
N ARG A 577 -4.89 -15.28 21.43
CA ARG A 577 -3.77 -16.17 21.06
C ARG A 577 -3.50 -16.20 19.57
N ALA A 578 -4.54 -16.20 18.74
CA ALA A 578 -4.39 -16.15 17.29
C ALA A 578 -3.80 -14.80 16.84
N THR A 579 -4.19 -13.68 17.45
CA THR A 579 -3.61 -12.35 17.22
C THR A 579 -2.13 -12.30 17.62
N ALA A 580 -1.79 -12.78 18.82
CA ALA A 580 -0.40 -12.88 19.27
C ALA A 580 0.45 -13.76 18.31
N LEU A 581 -0.11 -14.88 17.84
CA LEU A 581 0.57 -15.74 16.87
C LEU A 581 0.72 -15.07 15.50
N LYS A 582 -0.29 -14.32 15.03
CA LYS A 582 -0.22 -13.51 13.80
C LYS A 582 0.93 -12.50 13.87
N LEU A 583 1.08 -11.81 15.01
CA LEU A 583 2.20 -10.89 15.24
C LEU A 583 3.55 -11.63 15.21
N LEU A 584 3.70 -12.75 15.92
CA LEU A 584 4.95 -13.54 15.88
C LEU A 584 5.30 -13.99 14.46
N CYS A 585 4.32 -14.44 13.68
CA CYS A 585 4.52 -14.82 12.28
C CYS A 585 4.95 -13.62 11.43
N PHE A 586 4.35 -12.44 11.64
CA PHE A 586 4.72 -11.19 10.97
C PHE A 586 6.17 -10.76 11.28
N TYR A 587 6.67 -11.00 12.51
CA TYR A 587 8.07 -10.80 12.88
C TYR A 587 9.03 -11.89 12.36
N ASN A 588 8.55 -12.83 11.55
CA ASN A 588 9.33 -13.92 10.96
C ASN A 588 9.95 -14.85 12.01
N VAL A 589 9.21 -15.13 13.10
CA VAL A 589 9.52 -16.23 14.02
C VAL A 589 9.42 -17.57 13.30
N ASP A 590 10.36 -18.47 13.53
CA ASP A 590 10.37 -19.81 12.97
C ASP A 590 9.25 -20.67 13.59
N VAL A 591 8.13 -20.67 12.88
CA VAL A 591 6.95 -21.50 13.17
C VAL A 591 7.09 -22.95 12.70
N THR A 592 8.22 -23.34 12.10
CA THR A 592 8.50 -24.73 11.69
C THR A 592 9.17 -25.55 12.79
N ILE A 593 9.70 -24.90 13.83
CA ILE A 593 10.27 -25.54 15.03
C ILE A 593 9.33 -26.61 15.59
N THR A 594 9.89 -27.74 16.02
CA THR A 594 9.18 -28.79 16.73
C THR A 594 9.55 -28.85 18.21
N ASP A 595 8.57 -29.17 19.06
CA ASP A 595 8.80 -29.55 20.46
C ASP A 595 9.46 -30.94 20.60
N ALA A 596 9.71 -31.37 21.84
CA ALA A 596 10.34 -32.66 22.15
C ALA A 596 9.54 -33.91 21.70
N SER A 597 8.27 -33.75 21.32
CA SER A 597 7.45 -34.83 20.72
C SER A 597 7.47 -34.82 19.19
N GLY A 598 8.16 -33.85 18.57
CA GLY A 598 8.13 -33.60 17.14
C GLY A 598 6.90 -32.78 16.70
N TRP A 599 6.16 -32.18 17.63
CA TRP A 599 4.97 -31.40 17.30
C TRP A 599 5.37 -29.99 16.89
N THR A 600 4.90 -29.55 15.71
CA THR A 600 4.93 -28.14 15.31
C THR A 600 3.81 -27.34 16.00
N PRO A 601 3.84 -26.00 15.97
CA PRO A 601 2.72 -25.15 16.42
C PRO A 601 1.37 -25.54 15.80
N LEU A 602 1.35 -26.04 14.56
CA LEU A 602 0.13 -26.47 13.89
C LEU A 602 -0.51 -27.72 14.55
N HIS A 603 0.30 -28.65 15.08
CA HIS A 603 -0.21 -29.77 15.89
C HIS A 603 -0.88 -29.26 17.17
N TRP A 604 -0.31 -28.22 17.79
CA TRP A 604 -0.88 -27.57 18.97
C TRP A 604 -2.19 -26.84 18.67
N CYS A 605 -2.34 -26.18 17.50
CA CYS A 605 -3.61 -25.58 17.09
C CYS A 605 -4.72 -26.63 16.88
N VAL A 606 -4.39 -27.80 16.31
CA VAL A 606 -5.33 -28.94 16.21
C VAL A 606 -5.73 -29.41 17.61
N LYS A 607 -4.75 -29.59 18.52
CA LYS A 607 -5.01 -30.10 19.88
C LYS A 607 -5.84 -29.14 20.75
N THR A 608 -5.76 -27.83 20.48
CA THR A 608 -6.47 -26.76 21.20
C THR A 608 -7.74 -26.28 20.49
N ALA A 609 -8.09 -26.89 19.35
CA ALA A 609 -9.23 -26.51 18.51
C ALA A 609 -9.21 -25.05 18.00
N ASN A 610 -8.05 -24.38 17.96
CA ASN A 610 -7.95 -22.99 17.54
C ASN A 610 -7.76 -22.87 16.01
N THR A 611 -8.87 -22.88 15.27
CA THR A 611 -8.86 -22.79 13.79
C THR A 611 -8.23 -21.49 13.27
N MET A 612 -8.42 -20.37 13.98
CA MET A 612 -7.85 -19.07 13.58
C MET A 612 -6.32 -19.05 13.69
N ALA A 613 -5.77 -19.61 14.77
CA ALA A 613 -4.33 -19.77 14.91
C ALA A 613 -3.75 -20.74 13.86
N ALA A 614 -4.43 -21.87 13.59
CA ALA A 614 -4.03 -22.79 12.53
C ALA A 614 -3.99 -22.11 11.15
N LYS A 615 -4.98 -21.27 10.84
CA LYS A 615 -5.05 -20.52 9.60
C LYS A 615 -3.84 -19.60 9.43
N TYR A 616 -3.52 -18.79 10.45
CA TYR A 616 -2.32 -17.94 10.39
C TYR A 616 -1.04 -18.75 10.19
N LEU A 617 -0.87 -19.88 10.88
CA LEU A 617 0.31 -20.74 10.66
C LEU A 617 0.41 -21.28 9.22
N LEU A 618 -0.72 -21.58 8.58
CA LEU A 618 -0.76 -22.05 7.19
C LEU A 618 -0.50 -20.90 6.21
N ASP A 619 -1.09 -19.71 6.42
CA ASP A 619 -0.83 -18.49 5.65
C ASP A 619 0.67 -18.09 5.66
N TYR A 620 1.36 -18.35 6.78
CA TYR A 620 2.80 -18.10 6.94
C TYR A 620 3.70 -19.32 6.70
N GLY A 621 3.15 -20.49 6.36
CA GLY A 621 3.90 -21.59 5.77
C GLY A 621 4.46 -22.68 6.65
N VAL A 622 3.84 -22.95 7.80
CA VAL A 622 4.09 -24.20 8.51
C VAL A 622 3.75 -25.39 7.60
N PRO A 623 4.68 -26.34 7.36
CA PRO A 623 4.39 -27.49 6.53
C PRO A 623 3.26 -28.34 7.12
N VAL A 624 2.12 -28.39 6.43
CA VAL A 624 0.88 -29.03 6.89
C VAL A 624 1.03 -30.54 7.19
N ASN A 625 2.03 -31.17 6.57
CA ASN A 625 2.30 -32.61 6.63
C ASN A 625 3.54 -32.99 7.46
N THR A 626 4.10 -32.07 8.26
CA THR A 626 5.16 -32.44 9.22
C THR A 626 4.67 -33.58 10.10
N LYS A 627 5.49 -34.63 10.23
CA LYS A 627 5.18 -35.79 11.07
C LYS A 627 5.85 -35.64 12.43
N ASP A 628 5.13 -35.96 13.50
CA ASP A 628 5.70 -36.06 14.83
C ASP A 628 6.64 -37.28 14.98
N HIS A 629 7.29 -37.42 16.15
CA HIS A 629 8.21 -38.55 16.40
C HIS A 629 7.52 -39.93 16.35
N VAL A 630 6.19 -39.98 16.38
CA VAL A 630 5.39 -41.21 16.23
C VAL A 630 4.92 -41.38 14.77
N GLY A 631 5.25 -40.46 13.86
CA GLY A 631 4.86 -40.48 12.45
C GLY A 631 3.45 -39.96 12.16
N ARG A 632 2.83 -39.18 13.07
CA ARG A 632 1.47 -38.62 12.91
C ARG A 632 1.54 -37.21 12.34
N THR A 633 0.64 -36.87 11.41
CA THR A 633 0.44 -35.49 10.90
C THR A 633 -0.62 -34.74 11.74
N PRO A 634 -0.72 -33.40 11.63
CA PRO A 634 -1.81 -32.63 12.22
C PRO A 634 -3.20 -33.15 11.80
N LEU A 635 -3.36 -33.56 10.53
CA LEU A 635 -4.60 -34.12 10.01
C LEU A 635 -4.94 -35.49 10.64
N TYR A 636 -3.93 -36.35 10.84
CA TYR A 636 -4.11 -37.61 11.55
C TYR A 636 -4.56 -37.36 13.00
N LEU A 637 -3.94 -36.40 13.71
CA LEU A 637 -4.35 -36.04 15.07
C LEU A 637 -5.83 -35.64 15.13
N LEU A 638 -6.28 -34.77 14.21
CA LEU A 638 -7.67 -34.36 14.10
C LEU A 638 -8.61 -35.56 13.87
N GLY A 639 -8.22 -36.50 13.01
CA GLY A 639 -8.98 -37.73 12.78
C GLY A 639 -9.09 -38.64 14.02
N THR A 640 -8.10 -38.60 14.91
CA THR A 640 -8.11 -39.35 16.17
C THR A 640 -8.76 -38.63 17.36
N ASP A 641 -9.16 -37.36 17.23
CA ASP A 641 -9.64 -36.58 18.36
C ASP A 641 -11.07 -36.95 18.82
N GLY A 642 -11.33 -36.71 20.11
CA GLY A 642 -12.61 -36.98 20.76
C GLY A 642 -13.71 -35.95 20.48
N SER A 643 -13.37 -34.74 20.04
CA SER A 643 -14.31 -33.67 19.69
C SER A 643 -13.74 -32.78 18.56
N PRO A 644 -13.48 -33.35 17.36
CA PRO A 644 -12.78 -32.67 16.29
C PRO A 644 -13.61 -31.53 15.68
N VAL A 645 -12.95 -30.50 15.17
CA VAL A 645 -13.60 -29.35 14.52
C VAL A 645 -13.69 -29.57 13.00
N VAL A 646 -14.90 -29.45 12.43
CA VAL A 646 -15.15 -29.63 10.99
C VAL A 646 -14.44 -28.56 10.16
N GLU A 647 -14.46 -27.30 10.61
CA GLU A 647 -13.75 -26.18 9.99
C GLU A 647 -12.23 -26.45 9.87
N MET A 648 -11.61 -26.97 10.94
CA MET A 648 -10.19 -27.37 10.95
C MET A 648 -9.91 -28.49 9.93
N ALA A 649 -10.84 -29.42 9.74
CA ALA A 649 -10.70 -30.49 8.75
C ALA A 649 -10.71 -29.94 7.31
N HIS A 650 -11.59 -28.97 7.02
CA HIS A 650 -11.59 -28.28 5.73
C HIS A 650 -10.32 -27.46 5.52
N LEU A 651 -9.89 -26.68 6.52
CA LEU A 651 -8.68 -25.85 6.46
C LEU A 651 -7.42 -26.69 6.17
N LEU A 652 -7.16 -27.73 6.97
CA LEU A 652 -5.98 -28.59 6.76
C LEU A 652 -6.05 -29.33 5.42
N LYS A 653 -7.24 -29.76 4.97
CA LYS A 653 -7.43 -30.40 3.66
C LYS A 653 -7.17 -29.43 2.51
N GLN A 654 -7.65 -28.19 2.61
CA GLN A 654 -7.43 -27.14 1.61
C GLN A 654 -5.94 -26.80 1.46
N ALA A 655 -5.18 -26.86 2.56
CA ALA A 655 -3.73 -26.69 2.58
C ALA A 655 -2.93 -27.90 2.08
N GLY A 656 -3.58 -29.00 1.64
CA GLY A 656 -2.89 -30.20 1.15
C GLY A 656 -2.51 -31.21 2.23
N GLY A 657 -3.17 -31.17 3.39
CA GLY A 657 -2.98 -32.12 4.48
C GLY A 657 -3.36 -33.56 4.10
N ASN A 658 -2.55 -34.53 4.54
CA ASN A 658 -2.78 -35.98 4.41
C ASN A 658 -2.57 -36.71 5.74
N LEU A 659 -2.92 -38.00 5.78
CA LEU A 659 -2.82 -38.85 6.98
C LEU A 659 -1.40 -39.41 7.23
N GLY A 660 -0.39 -38.96 6.48
CA GLY A 660 1.01 -39.37 6.65
C GLY A 660 1.31 -40.84 6.30
N GLY A 661 0.39 -41.52 5.60
CA GLY A 661 0.46 -42.97 5.33
C GLY A 661 -0.07 -43.86 6.46
N LYS A 662 -0.86 -43.30 7.40
CA LYS A 662 -1.49 -44.06 8.49
C LYS A 662 -3.00 -44.18 8.31
N GLU A 663 -3.53 -45.37 8.61
CA GLU A 663 -4.97 -45.57 8.73
C GLU A 663 -5.51 -45.01 10.06
N LEU A 664 -6.72 -44.45 10.04
CA LEU A 664 -7.40 -44.00 11.25
C LEU A 664 -7.98 -45.21 12.01
N PRO A 665 -7.72 -45.34 13.33
CA PRO A 665 -8.23 -46.46 14.12
C PRO A 665 -9.76 -46.46 14.13
N LYS A 666 -10.41 -47.63 14.20
CA LYS A 666 -11.88 -47.75 14.32
C LYS A 666 -12.40 -46.92 15.51
N LEU A 667 -13.57 -46.27 15.35
CA LEU A 667 -14.22 -45.61 16.48
C LEU A 667 -14.56 -46.67 17.53
N SER A 668 -14.23 -46.41 18.79
CA SER A 668 -14.70 -47.19 19.94
C SER A 668 -15.93 -46.53 20.57
N GLY A 669 -16.83 -47.34 21.16
CA GLY A 669 -18.04 -46.86 21.82
C GLY A 669 -19.12 -46.33 20.86
N ARG A 670 -19.89 -45.33 21.32
CA ARG A 670 -20.86 -44.58 20.50
C ARG A 670 -20.22 -43.26 20.05
N PRO A 671 -19.65 -43.18 18.83
CA PRO A 671 -19.02 -41.95 18.35
C PRO A 671 -20.05 -40.86 18.04
N LYS A 672 -19.62 -39.60 18.15
CA LYS A 672 -20.42 -38.42 17.81
C LYS A 672 -20.51 -38.26 16.29
N GLU A 673 -21.62 -37.72 15.80
CA GLU A 673 -21.83 -37.39 14.38
C GLU A 673 -20.68 -36.57 13.78
N VAL A 674 -20.19 -35.57 14.53
CA VAL A 674 -19.04 -34.74 14.14
C VAL A 674 -17.77 -35.56 13.87
N GLN A 675 -17.52 -36.64 14.64
CA GLN A 675 -16.38 -37.53 14.39
C GLN A 675 -16.54 -38.33 13.09
N TYR A 676 -17.78 -38.70 12.74
CA TYR A 676 -18.08 -39.37 11.48
C TYR A 676 -17.89 -38.41 10.29
N THR A 677 -18.44 -37.20 10.39
CA THR A 677 -18.30 -36.13 9.39
C THR A 677 -16.83 -35.80 9.11
N VAL A 678 -16.04 -35.53 10.14
CA VAL A 678 -14.60 -35.26 10.00
C VAL A 678 -13.90 -36.45 9.35
N ARG A 679 -14.08 -37.67 9.86
CA ARG A 679 -13.37 -38.86 9.32
C ARG A 679 -13.73 -39.18 7.87
N ASN A 680 -14.95 -38.89 7.43
CA ASN A 680 -15.33 -39.00 6.02
C ASN A 680 -14.63 -37.94 5.16
N LEU A 681 -14.52 -36.69 5.62
CA LEU A 681 -13.73 -35.65 4.94
C LEU A 681 -12.26 -36.05 4.80
N LEU A 682 -11.68 -36.70 5.83
CA LEU A 682 -10.29 -37.15 5.87
C LEU A 682 -10.03 -38.38 4.99
N ARG A 683 -10.99 -39.32 4.88
CA ARG A 683 -10.89 -40.48 3.97
C ARG A 683 -10.87 -40.11 2.49
N ALA A 684 -11.36 -38.91 2.17
CA ALA A 684 -11.30 -38.34 0.82
C ALA A 684 -10.06 -37.43 0.62
N CYS A 685 -9.00 -37.61 1.41
CA CYS A 685 -7.67 -37.05 1.16
C CYS A 685 -6.74 -38.16 0.59
N PRO A 686 -5.83 -37.84 -0.33
CA PRO A 686 -4.85 -38.78 -0.86
C PRO A 686 -3.76 -39.17 0.15
#